data_AF-A0A8R7QTZ9-F1
#
_entry.id   AF-A0A8R7QTZ9-F1
#
_cell.length_a   1.000
_cell.length_b   1.000
_cell.length_c   1.000
_cell.angle_alpha   90.00
_cell.angle_beta   90.00
_cell.angle_gamma   90.00
#
_symmetry.space_group_name_H-M   'P 1'
#
loop_
_entity.id
_entity.type
_entity.pdbx_description
1 polymer ?
#
loop_
_entity_poly.entity_id
_entity_poly.type
_entity_poly.pdbx_seq_one_letter_code
_entity_poly.pdbx_strand_id
1 'polypeptide(L)'
;MESPVKEEVGGELAMEIESSVTAEDWRRALSRVVPAVAVLRTTAPRAFDTEVAGASYATGFVVDKARGIILTNRHVVKPGPVVSEAMFVNREEIPVYPLYRDPVHDFGFFRYDPGAIKFLKYEEIPLDPEAASVGLEIRVVGNDSGEKVSILAGTLARLDREAPHYKKDGYNDFNTFYMQAASGTKGGSSGSPVVDCQGRAVALNAGSKSSSASAFFLPLERVVRALNLIRDCWDAFGIKSESVYIPRGTLQMTFQHKGFEETRRLGLRNETEQMVRLVSPAGETGMLVVDSVVPEGPAHKHLEPGDVLVHINGEVVTQFLAMETLLDDSVGKEVNLQIERGGVPLTVKLEVEDLHSITPNHFLEVSGAVIHPLSYQQARNFRFKCGLVYVAEAGYMLSRASVPRHSIIKKFAGGDIENLDDLIAVISKLSRGARVPLEYVKYTDRYRNKSVLVTIDQHGWYAPPQLYTRNDATGLWNAKLAIPLESPFVVSHRAGHMDANLNSVSPLTESSPMDLKCQHESENTADGCVKMQTDEEIAVDGSHSGEDSIIEKKRRRVDEEIAAEGTISSFGDLDDIKDGALRHPSSVEVSDLARTISSNASLAEQVIEPALVMFEVHVPPICMLDGVHSQHFFGTGVIIYHSDCLGLVAVDRNTVAVSISDIMLSFAAYPIEIPAEVVFLHPVHNFALVAYDPSALGAGASVIRAAKLLPGLFHFSAPSIYFL
;
A
#
# COMPACT_ATOMS: atom_id res chain seq x y z
N MET A 1 14.98 -97.39 -26.66
CA MET A 1 13.56 -97.16 -26.36
C MET A 1 13.49 -96.62 -24.94
N GLU A 2 12.83 -95.52 -24.61
CA GLU A 2 12.09 -94.53 -25.41
C GLU A 2 12.02 -93.24 -24.56
N SER A 3 11.98 -92.07 -25.19
CA SER A 3 11.37 -90.86 -24.63
C SER A 3 9.89 -90.81 -25.11
N PRO A 4 8.97 -89.90 -24.69
CA PRO A 4 9.21 -88.59 -24.06
C PRO A 4 8.11 -88.07 -23.09
N VAL A 5 8.09 -86.74 -22.87
CA VAL A 5 6.91 -85.83 -22.71
C VAL A 5 6.33 -85.47 -21.31
N LYS A 6 6.46 -84.14 -21.03
CA LYS A 6 5.60 -83.17 -20.31
C LYS A 6 5.17 -83.36 -18.85
N GLU A 7 5.40 -82.30 -18.08
CA GLU A 7 4.33 -81.51 -17.43
C GLU A 7 4.59 -80.01 -17.65
N GLU A 8 3.53 -79.19 -17.65
CA GLU A 8 3.53 -77.73 -17.87
C GLU A 8 2.76 -77.03 -16.73
N VAL A 9 2.82 -75.69 -16.70
CA VAL A 9 2.07 -74.76 -15.81
C VAL A 9 2.71 -74.57 -14.42
N GLY A 10 2.90 -73.34 -13.91
CA GLY A 10 2.54 -72.03 -14.48
C GLY A 10 3.53 -70.94 -14.07
N GLY A 11 3.71 -69.95 -14.95
CA GLY A 11 4.45 -68.73 -14.63
C GLY A 11 3.47 -67.65 -14.20
N GLU A 12 3.58 -67.19 -12.95
CA GLU A 12 3.08 -65.88 -12.58
C GLU A 12 4.05 -64.83 -13.13
N LEU A 13 3.56 -63.94 -14.01
CA LEU A 13 4.26 -62.68 -14.23
C LEU A 13 4.18 -61.89 -12.92
N ALA A 14 5.32 -61.69 -12.28
CA ALA A 14 5.43 -60.72 -11.20
C ALA A 14 5.13 -59.32 -11.76
N MET A 15 3.93 -58.82 -11.46
CA MET A 15 3.55 -57.44 -11.72
C MET A 15 4.48 -56.52 -10.91
N GLU A 16 4.80 -55.36 -11.51
CA GLU A 16 5.87 -54.49 -11.02
C GLU A 16 5.61 -53.99 -9.59
N ILE A 17 6.64 -54.06 -8.75
CA ILE A 17 6.59 -53.54 -7.39
C ILE A 17 6.56 -52.01 -7.48
N GLU A 18 5.47 -51.39 -7.01
CA GLU A 18 5.44 -49.95 -6.72
C GLU A 18 6.63 -49.60 -5.81
N SER A 19 7.56 -48.80 -6.31
CA SER A 19 8.76 -48.42 -5.56
C SER A 19 8.40 -47.50 -4.41
N SER A 20 8.16 -48.08 -3.23
CA SER A 20 7.83 -47.33 -2.01
C SER A 20 8.93 -46.31 -1.70
N VAL A 21 8.56 -45.03 -1.66
CA VAL A 21 9.49 -43.92 -1.35
C VAL A 21 10.18 -44.17 -0.01
N THR A 22 11.52 -44.18 0.00
CA THR A 22 12.25 -44.47 1.23
C THR A 22 12.65 -43.21 1.99
N ALA A 23 12.92 -43.37 3.29
CA ALA A 23 13.51 -42.28 4.09
C ALA A 23 14.90 -41.85 3.59
N GLU A 24 15.62 -42.70 2.85
CA GLU A 24 16.92 -42.37 2.28
C GLU A 24 16.80 -41.50 1.03
N ASP A 25 15.74 -41.69 0.22
CA ASP A 25 15.46 -40.82 -0.92
C ASP A 25 15.15 -39.40 -0.44
N TRP A 26 14.34 -39.26 0.62
CA TRP A 26 14.11 -37.97 1.27
C TRP A 26 15.40 -37.32 1.81
N ARG A 27 16.33 -38.08 2.42
CA ARG A 27 17.65 -37.53 2.84
C ARG A 27 18.48 -37.07 1.63
N ARG A 28 18.46 -37.81 0.53
CA ARG A 28 19.18 -37.48 -0.71
C ARG A 28 18.60 -36.22 -1.37
N ALA A 29 17.28 -36.09 -1.41
CA ALA A 29 16.59 -34.89 -1.90
C ALA A 29 16.89 -33.67 -1.01
N LEU A 30 16.68 -33.78 0.30
CA LEU A 30 16.84 -32.67 1.23
C LEU A 30 18.31 -32.20 1.34
N SER A 31 19.30 -33.08 1.22
CA SER A 31 20.72 -32.67 1.22
C SER A 31 21.13 -31.86 -0.03
N ARG A 32 20.37 -31.95 -1.14
CA ARG A 32 20.50 -31.10 -2.33
C ARG A 32 19.65 -29.82 -2.24
N VAL A 33 18.42 -29.94 -1.76
CA VAL A 33 17.43 -28.85 -1.70
C VAL A 33 17.77 -27.81 -0.63
N VAL A 34 18.10 -28.22 0.60
CA VAL A 34 18.31 -27.27 1.73
C VAL A 34 19.41 -26.22 1.46
N PRO A 35 20.57 -26.56 0.87
CA PRO A 35 21.57 -25.55 0.50
C PRO A 35 21.13 -24.54 -0.57
N ALA A 36 20.13 -24.89 -1.38
CA ALA A 36 19.62 -24.06 -2.48
C ALA A 36 18.49 -23.10 -2.04
N VAL A 37 18.01 -23.23 -0.81
CA VAL A 37 16.96 -22.38 -0.22
C VAL A 37 17.60 -21.25 0.59
N ALA A 38 17.08 -20.04 0.40
CA ALA A 38 17.52 -18.83 1.08
C ALA A 38 16.36 -18.14 1.79
N VAL A 39 16.66 -17.51 2.92
CA VAL A 39 15.75 -16.56 3.59
C VAL A 39 15.88 -15.22 2.87
N LEU A 40 14.75 -14.68 2.42
CA LEU A 40 14.70 -13.35 1.80
C LEU A 40 14.30 -12.31 2.84
N ARG A 41 15.19 -11.35 3.11
CA ARG A 41 14.87 -10.12 3.85
C ARG A 41 14.50 -9.05 2.84
N THR A 42 13.32 -8.47 2.98
CA THR A 42 12.76 -7.51 2.02
C THR A 42 12.25 -6.27 2.73
N THR A 43 12.57 -5.09 2.19
CA THR A 43 12.09 -3.80 2.71
C THR A 43 11.49 -3.00 1.56
N ALA A 44 10.18 -2.71 1.63
CA ALA A 44 9.49 -1.81 0.73
C ALA A 44 9.54 -0.38 1.33
N PRO A 45 10.32 0.57 0.77
CA PRO A 45 10.47 1.91 1.33
C PRO A 45 9.29 2.85 1.01
N ARG A 46 8.34 2.41 0.17
CA ARG A 46 7.16 3.15 -0.27
C ARG A 46 5.98 2.18 -0.43
N ALA A 47 4.77 2.63 -0.11
CA ALA A 47 3.55 1.94 -0.52
C ALA A 47 3.39 2.03 -2.05
N PHE A 48 2.90 0.96 -2.68
CA PHE A 48 2.72 0.91 -4.14
C PHE A 48 1.74 -0.19 -4.52
N ASP A 49 0.81 0.11 -5.43
CA ASP A 49 -0.24 -0.78 -5.90
C ASP A 49 -1.14 -1.28 -4.75
N THR A 50 -0.86 -2.49 -4.28
CA THR A 50 -1.57 -3.20 -3.20
C THR A 50 -0.78 -3.17 -1.88
N GLU A 51 0.53 -2.96 -1.96
CA GLU A 51 1.47 -3.05 -0.84
C GLU A 51 1.56 -1.73 -0.05
N VAL A 52 1.88 -1.86 1.23
CA VAL A 52 2.29 -0.75 2.12
C VAL A 52 3.81 -0.73 2.28
N ALA A 53 4.36 0.39 2.74
CA ALA A 53 5.75 0.42 3.17
C ALA A 53 5.96 -0.46 4.42
N GLY A 54 7.12 -1.10 4.54
CA GLY A 54 7.45 -1.99 5.65
C GLY A 54 8.54 -3.01 5.31
N ALA A 55 8.88 -3.86 6.28
CA ALA A 55 9.83 -4.94 6.12
C ALA A 55 9.16 -6.32 6.30
N SER A 56 9.61 -7.32 5.55
CA SER A 56 9.10 -8.69 5.61
C SER A 56 10.19 -9.73 5.37
N TYR A 57 10.05 -10.88 6.05
CA TYR A 57 10.84 -12.07 5.80
C TYR A 57 10.04 -13.09 5.01
N ALA A 58 10.70 -13.77 4.08
CA ALA A 58 10.12 -14.81 3.25
C ALA A 58 11.17 -15.88 2.91
N THR A 59 10.80 -16.83 2.06
CA THR A 59 11.69 -17.83 1.48
C THR A 59 11.85 -17.60 -0.03
N GLY A 60 12.99 -17.95 -0.57
CA GLY A 60 13.18 -18.18 -2.01
C GLY A 60 14.14 -19.33 -2.25
N PHE A 61 14.24 -19.80 -3.48
CA PHE A 61 15.16 -20.88 -3.84
C PHE A 61 15.77 -20.72 -5.23
N VAL A 62 16.99 -21.24 -5.39
CA VAL A 62 17.73 -21.14 -6.66
C VAL A 62 17.14 -22.07 -7.71
N VAL A 63 16.77 -21.49 -8.86
CA VAL A 63 16.20 -22.20 -10.03
C VAL A 63 17.07 -22.14 -11.27
N ASP A 64 18.06 -21.23 -11.31
CA ASP A 64 19.13 -21.23 -12.30
C ASP A 64 20.40 -20.68 -11.64
N LYS A 65 21.37 -21.56 -11.38
CA LYS A 65 22.61 -21.21 -10.66
C LYS A 65 23.63 -20.52 -11.57
N ALA A 66 23.61 -20.79 -12.88
CA ALA A 66 24.54 -20.19 -13.84
C ALA A 66 24.23 -18.70 -14.10
N ARG A 67 22.95 -18.34 -14.06
CA ARG A 67 22.44 -16.97 -14.22
C ARG A 67 22.18 -16.26 -12.89
N GLY A 68 22.14 -17.01 -11.78
CA GLY A 68 21.87 -16.48 -10.46
C GLY A 68 20.41 -16.05 -10.29
N ILE A 69 19.47 -16.98 -10.52
CA ILE A 69 18.03 -16.75 -10.41
C ILE A 69 17.47 -17.44 -9.17
N ILE A 70 16.78 -16.67 -8.32
CA ILE A 70 15.99 -17.13 -7.18
C ILE A 70 14.51 -16.95 -7.50
N LEU A 71 13.71 -18.00 -7.33
CA LEU A 71 12.25 -17.97 -7.39
C LEU A 71 11.64 -17.71 -6.01
N THR A 72 10.61 -16.88 -5.95
CA THR A 72 9.76 -16.62 -4.77
C THR A 72 8.39 -16.07 -5.20
N ASN A 73 7.55 -15.64 -4.26
CA ASN A 73 6.24 -15.04 -4.57
C ASN A 73 6.32 -13.59 -5.09
N ARG A 74 5.32 -13.14 -5.86
CA ARG A 74 5.20 -11.75 -6.34
C ARG A 74 5.16 -10.76 -5.17
N HIS A 75 4.41 -11.09 -4.11
CA HIS A 75 4.34 -10.26 -2.91
C HIS A 75 5.65 -10.18 -2.11
N VAL A 76 6.65 -11.02 -2.41
CA VAL A 76 8.01 -10.96 -1.84
C VAL A 76 8.91 -10.09 -2.71
N VAL A 77 8.82 -10.21 -4.04
CA VAL A 77 9.54 -9.31 -4.98
C VAL A 77 9.02 -7.87 -4.92
N LYS A 78 7.76 -7.68 -4.50
CA LYS A 78 7.00 -6.42 -4.42
C LYS A 78 6.73 -5.75 -5.79
N PRO A 79 5.54 -5.17 -6.02
CA PRO A 79 5.25 -4.41 -7.23
C PRO A 79 5.94 -3.03 -7.26
N GLY A 80 6.24 -2.46 -6.08
CA GLY A 80 6.89 -1.16 -5.93
C GLY A 80 8.42 -1.20 -5.88
N PRO A 81 9.05 -0.15 -5.31
CA PRO A 81 10.43 -0.19 -4.85
C PRO A 81 10.65 -1.24 -3.77
N VAL A 82 11.81 -1.88 -3.78
CA VAL A 82 12.21 -2.85 -2.75
C VAL A 82 13.74 -2.83 -2.61
N VAL A 83 14.21 -3.03 -1.38
CA VAL A 83 15.59 -3.42 -1.06
C VAL A 83 15.54 -4.86 -0.57
N SER A 84 16.44 -5.74 -1.04
CA SER A 84 16.35 -7.17 -0.76
C SER A 84 17.70 -7.85 -0.63
N GLU A 85 17.78 -8.80 0.30
CA GLU A 85 18.95 -9.62 0.57
C GLU A 85 18.51 -11.09 0.72
N ALA A 86 19.37 -12.00 0.28
CA ALA A 86 19.22 -13.44 0.46
C ALA A 86 20.26 -13.94 1.46
N MET A 87 19.80 -14.59 2.53
CA MET A 87 20.63 -15.28 3.52
C MET A 87 20.53 -16.79 3.31
N PHE A 88 21.63 -17.44 2.95
CA PHE A 88 21.66 -18.89 2.77
C PHE A 88 21.87 -19.64 4.11
N VAL A 89 21.70 -20.97 4.09
CA VAL A 89 21.76 -21.84 5.29
C VAL A 89 23.07 -21.72 6.10
N ASN A 90 24.18 -21.33 5.48
CA ASN A 90 25.46 -21.09 6.14
C ASN A 90 25.67 -19.65 6.63
N ARG A 91 24.65 -18.79 6.54
CA ARG A 91 24.67 -17.34 6.85
C ARG A 91 25.56 -16.50 5.93
N GLU A 92 25.84 -16.95 4.70
CA GLU A 92 26.25 -16.01 3.65
C GLU A 92 25.05 -15.16 3.23
N GLU A 93 25.15 -13.85 3.44
CA GLU A 93 24.18 -12.84 3.02
C GLU A 93 24.66 -12.16 1.73
N ILE A 94 23.78 -12.05 0.74
CA ILE A 94 24.07 -11.40 -0.55
C ILE A 94 22.92 -10.46 -0.96
N PRO A 95 23.21 -9.33 -1.63
CA PRO A 95 22.17 -8.47 -2.18
C PRO A 95 21.48 -9.16 -3.37
N VAL A 96 20.16 -9.00 -3.46
CA VAL A 96 19.36 -9.53 -4.56
C VAL A 96 18.46 -8.45 -5.16
N TYR A 97 18.23 -8.51 -6.46
CA TYR A 97 17.52 -7.47 -7.22
C TYR A 97 16.33 -8.08 -7.97
N PRO A 98 15.15 -7.43 -8.02
CA PRO A 98 14.05 -7.88 -8.86
C PRO A 98 14.50 -8.11 -10.31
N LEU A 99 14.19 -9.27 -10.87
CA LEU A 99 14.42 -9.61 -12.28
C LEU A 99 13.09 -9.62 -13.05
N TYR A 100 12.07 -10.26 -12.47
CA TYR A 100 10.72 -10.30 -13.02
C TYR A 100 9.72 -10.48 -11.87
N ARG A 101 8.49 -10.08 -12.11
CA ARG A 101 7.36 -10.29 -11.20
C ARG A 101 6.09 -10.26 -12.02
N ASP A 102 5.26 -11.25 -11.79
CA ASP A 102 4.08 -11.41 -12.60
C ASP A 102 3.04 -10.31 -12.31
N PRO A 103 2.32 -9.77 -13.32
CA PRO A 103 1.29 -8.76 -13.06
C PRO A 103 0.11 -9.31 -12.24
N VAL A 104 -0.23 -10.58 -12.42
CA VAL A 104 -1.43 -11.23 -11.88
C VAL A 104 -1.09 -12.26 -10.82
N HIS A 105 -0.25 -13.24 -11.14
CA HIS A 105 -0.02 -14.41 -10.28
C HIS A 105 1.02 -14.18 -9.21
N ASP A 106 0.97 -14.98 -8.14
CA ASP A 106 1.84 -14.74 -6.98
C ASP A 106 3.24 -15.34 -7.14
N PHE A 107 3.95 -15.05 -8.24
CA PHE A 107 5.35 -15.41 -8.43
C PHE A 107 6.22 -14.28 -8.98
N GLY A 108 7.53 -14.41 -8.74
CA GLY A 108 8.54 -13.55 -9.32
C GLY A 108 9.95 -14.11 -9.13
N PHE A 109 10.90 -13.46 -9.79
CA PHE A 109 12.30 -13.84 -9.78
C PHE A 109 13.16 -12.69 -9.23
N PHE A 110 14.10 -13.04 -8.36
CA PHE A 110 15.25 -12.23 -7.99
C PHE A 110 16.48 -12.68 -8.78
N ARG A 111 17.33 -11.74 -9.20
CA ARG A 111 18.70 -12.00 -9.67
C ARG A 111 19.70 -11.73 -8.56
N TYR A 112 20.75 -12.55 -8.49
CA TYR A 112 21.86 -12.45 -7.54
C TYR A 112 23.19 -12.79 -8.24
N ASP A 113 24.33 -12.42 -7.66
CA ASP A 113 25.65 -12.82 -8.17
C ASP A 113 26.06 -14.18 -7.59
N PRO A 114 26.17 -15.26 -8.38
CA PRO A 114 26.61 -16.56 -7.86
C PRO A 114 28.02 -16.54 -7.28
N GLY A 115 28.89 -15.64 -7.75
CA GLY A 115 30.26 -15.46 -7.25
C GLY A 115 30.36 -14.71 -5.92
N ALA A 116 29.27 -14.10 -5.44
CA ALA A 116 29.21 -13.51 -4.11
C ALA A 116 29.18 -14.57 -3.00
N ILE A 117 28.70 -15.80 -3.32
CA ILE A 117 28.68 -16.95 -2.41
C ILE A 117 30.02 -17.69 -2.52
N LYS A 118 30.78 -17.72 -1.43
CA LYS A 118 32.19 -18.17 -1.41
C LYS A 118 32.38 -19.52 -0.73
N PHE A 119 31.54 -19.86 0.24
CA PHE A 119 31.75 -21.02 1.11
C PHE A 119 30.67 -22.09 0.98
N LEU A 120 29.44 -21.73 0.62
CA LEU A 120 28.37 -22.70 0.40
C LEU A 120 28.52 -23.44 -0.93
N LYS A 121 28.39 -24.76 -0.88
CA LYS A 121 28.11 -25.59 -2.05
C LYS A 121 26.62 -25.90 -2.09
N TYR A 122 25.98 -25.50 -3.18
CA TYR A 122 24.56 -25.69 -3.46
C TYR A 122 24.38 -25.93 -4.96
N GLU A 123 23.28 -26.54 -5.38
CA GLU A 123 22.88 -26.68 -6.78
C GLU A 123 21.50 -26.04 -6.99
N GLU A 124 21.05 -25.89 -8.23
CA GLU A 124 19.67 -25.44 -8.51
C GLU A 124 18.64 -26.54 -8.25
N ILE A 125 17.42 -26.14 -7.89
CA ILE A 125 16.26 -27.02 -7.72
C ILE A 125 15.54 -27.13 -9.07
N PRO A 126 15.43 -28.32 -9.68
CA PRO A 126 14.67 -28.50 -10.91
C PRO A 126 13.18 -28.20 -10.67
N LEU A 127 12.54 -27.53 -11.62
CA LEU A 127 11.08 -27.34 -11.63
C LEU A 127 10.44 -28.46 -12.47
N ASP A 128 9.40 -29.11 -11.92
CA ASP A 128 8.67 -30.21 -12.57
C ASP A 128 7.18 -30.15 -12.20
N PRO A 129 6.39 -29.23 -12.81
CA PRO A 129 4.95 -29.12 -12.56
C PRO A 129 4.18 -30.41 -12.88
N GLU A 130 4.57 -31.13 -13.94
CA GLU A 130 3.88 -32.34 -14.43
C GLU A 130 3.91 -33.50 -13.42
N ALA A 131 4.86 -33.49 -12.48
CA ALA A 131 4.89 -34.47 -11.39
C ALA A 131 3.78 -34.25 -10.33
N ALA A 132 3.13 -33.09 -10.29
CA ALA A 132 2.10 -32.77 -9.32
C ALA A 132 0.84 -33.63 -9.51
N SER A 133 0.56 -34.49 -8.53
CA SER A 133 -0.54 -35.45 -8.58
C SER A 133 -1.19 -35.60 -7.20
N VAL A 134 -2.50 -35.88 -7.15
CA VAL A 134 -3.20 -36.16 -5.89
C VAL A 134 -2.65 -37.47 -5.30
N GLY A 135 -2.25 -37.43 -4.04
CA GLY A 135 -1.55 -38.53 -3.36
C GLY A 135 -0.02 -38.40 -3.34
N LEU A 136 0.58 -37.45 -4.07
CA LEU A 136 2.03 -37.22 -4.03
C LEU A 136 2.49 -36.78 -2.63
N GLU A 137 3.44 -37.52 -2.05
CA GLU A 137 4.19 -37.06 -0.87
C GLU A 137 5.10 -35.89 -1.23
N ILE A 138 5.03 -34.83 -0.43
CA ILE A 138 5.80 -33.60 -0.62
C ILE A 138 6.52 -33.18 0.66
N ARG A 139 7.57 -32.37 0.51
CA ARG A 139 8.15 -31.57 1.61
C ARG A 139 8.17 -30.10 1.21
N VAL A 140 7.72 -29.22 2.11
CA VAL A 140 7.88 -27.77 1.99
C VAL A 140 9.15 -27.40 2.75
N VAL A 141 10.14 -26.81 2.08
CA VAL A 141 11.44 -26.49 2.69
C VAL A 141 11.63 -24.98 2.72
N GLY A 142 11.76 -24.36 3.89
CA GLY A 142 11.92 -22.91 3.98
C GLY A 142 11.91 -22.34 5.38
N ASN A 143 11.81 -21.02 5.47
CA ASN A 143 11.77 -20.31 6.73
C ASN A 143 10.41 -20.53 7.44
N ASP A 144 10.42 -20.74 8.75
CA ASP A 144 9.26 -20.54 9.63
C ASP A 144 9.58 -19.37 10.56
N SER A 145 8.89 -18.25 10.37
CA SER A 145 8.86 -17.11 11.29
C SER A 145 10.21 -16.45 11.64
N GLY A 146 11.25 -16.63 10.82
CA GLY A 146 12.59 -16.05 11.03
C GLY A 146 13.61 -17.02 11.67
N GLU A 147 13.19 -18.23 12.01
CA GLU A 147 14.08 -19.27 12.54
C GLU A 147 14.81 -20.05 11.41
N LYS A 148 15.50 -21.13 11.78
CA LYS A 148 16.27 -21.98 10.84
C LYS A 148 15.36 -22.63 9.80
N VAL A 149 15.96 -23.15 8.73
CA VAL A 149 15.27 -23.93 7.69
C VAL A 149 14.38 -25.01 8.31
N SER A 150 13.08 -24.82 8.15
CA SER A 150 12.00 -25.73 8.50
C SER A 150 11.69 -26.65 7.31
N ILE A 151 11.30 -27.88 7.62
CA ILE A 151 10.96 -28.92 6.64
C ILE A 151 9.62 -29.51 7.06
N LEU A 152 8.55 -29.13 6.37
CA LEU A 152 7.19 -29.55 6.67
C LEU A 152 6.77 -30.66 5.72
N ALA A 153 6.21 -31.75 6.26
CA ALA A 153 5.62 -32.81 5.46
C ALA A 153 4.19 -32.46 5.02
N GLY A 154 3.75 -33.11 3.95
CA GLY A 154 2.38 -33.08 3.48
C GLY A 154 2.17 -34.08 2.34
N THR A 155 0.92 -34.19 1.91
CA THR A 155 0.51 -34.94 0.72
C THR A 155 -0.42 -34.05 -0.09
N LEU A 156 -0.24 -33.97 -1.41
CA LEU A 156 -1.14 -33.21 -2.27
C LEU A 156 -2.54 -33.86 -2.24
N ALA A 157 -3.52 -33.10 -1.77
CA ALA A 157 -4.90 -33.54 -1.61
C ALA A 157 -5.81 -33.04 -2.76
N ARG A 158 -5.42 -31.94 -3.43
CA ARG A 158 -6.19 -31.32 -4.51
C ARG A 158 -5.28 -30.48 -5.42
N LEU A 159 -5.62 -30.38 -6.71
CA LEU A 159 -4.91 -29.56 -7.71
C LEU A 159 -5.76 -28.40 -8.26
N ASP A 160 -7.08 -28.54 -8.20
CA ASP A 160 -8.11 -27.65 -8.74
C ASP A 160 -8.79 -26.79 -7.65
N ARG A 161 -8.03 -26.30 -6.66
CA ARG A 161 -8.57 -25.40 -5.63
C ARG A 161 -8.67 -23.98 -6.19
N GLU A 162 -9.73 -23.26 -5.83
CA GLU A 162 -9.83 -21.82 -6.09
C GLU A 162 -8.66 -21.05 -5.48
N ALA A 163 -8.25 -19.97 -6.15
CA ALA A 163 -7.19 -19.08 -5.69
C ALA A 163 -7.51 -18.48 -4.29
N PRO A 164 -6.49 -18.26 -3.44
CA PRO A 164 -6.68 -17.69 -2.12
C PRO A 164 -7.17 -16.23 -2.18
N HIS A 165 -8.34 -15.97 -1.58
CA HIS A 165 -8.79 -14.61 -1.28
C HIS A 165 -8.15 -14.12 0.03
N TYR A 166 -7.21 -13.18 -0.08
CA TYR A 166 -6.46 -12.58 1.03
C TYR A 166 -7.18 -11.33 1.59
N LYS A 167 -7.44 -10.31 0.76
CA LYS A 167 -8.02 -9.01 1.19
C LYS A 167 -8.87 -8.41 0.07
N LYS A 168 -9.99 -7.75 0.41
CA LYS A 168 -10.93 -7.17 -0.57
C LYS A 168 -10.35 -5.99 -1.37
N ASP A 169 -9.42 -5.26 -0.76
CA ASP A 169 -8.75 -4.04 -1.24
C ASP A 169 -7.24 -4.26 -1.49
N GLY A 170 -6.79 -5.51 -1.44
CA GLY A 170 -5.40 -5.90 -1.61
C GLY A 170 -5.18 -6.81 -2.82
N TYR A 171 -3.99 -7.40 -2.86
CA TYR A 171 -3.63 -8.39 -3.86
C TYR A 171 -4.44 -9.69 -3.67
N ASN A 172 -5.00 -10.21 -4.77
CA ASN A 172 -5.48 -11.59 -4.84
C ASN A 172 -5.17 -12.13 -6.23
N ASP A 173 -4.72 -13.37 -6.31
CA ASP A 173 -4.58 -14.10 -7.58
C ASP A 173 -5.97 -14.40 -8.18
N PHE A 174 -6.02 -14.68 -9.48
CA PHE A 174 -7.25 -15.01 -10.22
C PHE A 174 -6.91 -15.66 -11.56
N ASN A 175 -7.93 -16.20 -12.23
CA ASN A 175 -7.79 -16.95 -13.48
C ASN A 175 -6.75 -18.09 -13.37
N THR A 176 -6.63 -18.70 -12.20
CA THR A 176 -5.72 -19.81 -11.94
C THR A 176 -6.27 -20.73 -10.85
N PHE A 177 -5.82 -21.98 -10.84
CA PHE A 177 -6.04 -22.91 -9.74
C PHE A 177 -4.83 -22.93 -8.80
N TYR A 178 -5.07 -23.37 -7.58
CA TYR A 178 -4.06 -23.65 -6.58
C TYR A 178 -4.12 -25.12 -6.17
N MET A 179 -2.97 -25.66 -5.79
CA MET A 179 -2.87 -26.96 -5.18
C MET A 179 -3.05 -26.85 -3.65
N GLN A 180 -3.51 -27.92 -3.02
CA GLN A 180 -3.74 -27.99 -1.58
C GLN A 180 -3.08 -29.24 -0.99
N ALA A 181 -2.46 -29.08 0.17
CA ALA A 181 -2.08 -30.17 1.04
C ALA A 181 -2.50 -29.88 2.49
N ALA A 182 -2.66 -30.95 3.26
CA ALA A 182 -2.62 -30.87 4.72
C ALA A 182 -1.16 -30.64 5.14
N SER A 183 -0.78 -29.40 5.40
CA SER A 183 0.56 -29.03 5.87
C SER A 183 0.50 -27.77 6.71
N GLY A 184 1.24 -27.75 7.83
CA GLY A 184 1.21 -26.69 8.84
C GLY A 184 2.10 -25.49 8.52
N THR A 185 2.00 -24.93 7.31
CA THR A 185 2.78 -23.76 6.89
C THR A 185 2.37 -22.49 7.67
N LYS A 186 3.36 -21.68 8.05
CA LYS A 186 3.19 -20.45 8.84
C LYS A 186 3.78 -19.22 8.11
N GLY A 187 3.77 -18.06 8.77
CA GLY A 187 4.43 -16.85 8.26
C GLY A 187 5.92 -17.07 7.96
N GLY A 188 6.44 -16.41 6.92
CA GLY A 188 7.82 -16.57 6.44
C GLY A 188 8.03 -17.74 5.47
N SER A 189 7.13 -18.73 5.41
CA SER A 189 7.25 -19.85 4.48
C SER A 189 6.74 -19.55 3.06
N SER A 190 6.18 -18.36 2.82
CA SER A 190 5.89 -17.87 1.46
C SER A 190 7.17 -17.91 0.61
N GLY A 191 7.06 -18.47 -0.60
CA GLY A 191 8.14 -18.64 -1.55
C GLY A 191 8.97 -19.92 -1.35
N SER A 192 8.62 -20.78 -0.39
CA SER A 192 9.26 -22.10 -0.24
C SER A 192 8.99 -23.00 -1.46
N PRO A 193 9.99 -23.77 -1.94
CA PRO A 193 9.75 -24.87 -2.85
C PRO A 193 8.93 -25.96 -2.15
N VAL A 194 7.93 -26.47 -2.87
CA VAL A 194 7.23 -27.71 -2.53
C VAL A 194 7.86 -28.81 -3.37
N VAL A 195 8.64 -29.70 -2.75
CA VAL A 195 9.45 -30.71 -3.47
C VAL A 195 8.93 -32.13 -3.33
N ASP A 196 9.14 -32.93 -4.37
CA ASP A 196 8.96 -34.39 -4.35
C ASP A 196 10.16 -35.12 -3.71
N CYS A 197 10.07 -36.45 -3.63
CA CYS A 197 11.12 -37.30 -3.06
C CYS A 197 12.41 -37.37 -3.89
N GLN A 198 12.45 -36.77 -5.09
CA GLN A 198 13.64 -36.64 -5.94
C GLN A 198 14.32 -35.28 -5.74
N GLY A 199 13.66 -34.34 -5.04
CA GLY A 199 14.12 -32.97 -4.83
C GLY A 199 13.77 -32.02 -5.97
N ARG A 200 12.76 -32.36 -6.78
CA ARG A 200 12.19 -31.49 -7.84
C ARG A 200 11.06 -30.68 -7.24
N ALA A 201 11.00 -29.38 -7.51
CA ALA A 201 9.89 -28.53 -7.08
C ALA A 201 8.69 -28.74 -7.99
N VAL A 202 7.54 -29.10 -7.40
CA VAL A 202 6.27 -29.35 -8.10
C VAL A 202 5.27 -28.21 -7.91
N ALA A 203 5.44 -27.39 -6.86
CA ALA A 203 4.63 -26.20 -6.60
C ALA A 203 5.43 -25.14 -5.82
N LEU A 204 4.94 -23.89 -5.81
CA LEU A 204 5.48 -22.78 -5.02
C LEU A 204 4.55 -22.48 -3.83
N ASN A 205 5.04 -22.49 -2.59
CA ASN A 205 4.19 -22.18 -1.44
C ASN A 205 3.81 -20.69 -1.39
N ALA A 206 2.52 -20.37 -1.40
CA ALA A 206 1.98 -19.00 -1.31
C ALA A 206 1.44 -18.67 0.11
N GLY A 207 1.78 -19.50 1.09
CA GLY A 207 1.39 -19.36 2.50
C GLY A 207 0.12 -20.11 2.88
N SER A 208 -0.42 -19.78 4.05
CA SER A 208 -1.67 -20.35 4.58
C SER A 208 -2.55 -19.25 5.18
N LYS A 209 -3.85 -19.51 5.29
CA LYS A 209 -4.74 -18.73 6.16
C LYS A 209 -4.37 -19.03 7.61
N SER A 210 -4.10 -17.99 8.41
CA SER A 210 -3.73 -18.10 9.83
C SER A 210 -4.72 -18.90 10.69
N SER A 211 -5.96 -19.07 10.22
CA SER A 211 -7.02 -19.85 10.87
C SER A 211 -7.18 -21.30 10.39
N SER A 212 -6.28 -21.85 9.53
CA SER A 212 -6.43 -23.22 9.00
C SER A 212 -5.12 -23.92 8.64
N ALA A 213 -5.04 -25.24 8.88
CA ALA A 213 -3.91 -26.10 8.51
C ALA A 213 -3.92 -26.55 7.03
N SER A 214 -4.35 -25.68 6.11
CA SER A 214 -4.46 -25.97 4.68
C SER A 214 -3.67 -24.96 3.85
N ALA A 215 -2.44 -25.34 3.51
CA ALA A 215 -1.55 -24.56 2.66
C ALA A 215 -2.14 -24.33 1.26
N PHE A 216 -1.69 -23.24 0.62
CA PHE A 216 -1.98 -22.91 -0.78
C PHE A 216 -0.66 -22.96 -1.56
N PHE A 217 -0.59 -23.80 -2.58
CA PHE A 217 0.57 -23.85 -3.46
C PHE A 217 0.20 -23.42 -4.88
N LEU A 218 0.97 -22.48 -5.43
CA LEU A 218 0.83 -21.99 -6.78
C LEU A 218 1.46 -23.01 -7.76
N PRO A 219 0.76 -23.40 -8.84
CA PRO A 219 1.31 -24.23 -9.92
C PRO A 219 2.51 -23.58 -10.62
N LEU A 220 3.38 -24.38 -11.25
CA LEU A 220 4.68 -23.92 -11.78
C LEU A 220 4.70 -23.74 -13.30
N GLU A 221 3.62 -23.99 -14.05
CA GLU A 221 3.64 -23.97 -15.52
C GLU A 221 3.91 -22.54 -16.05
N ARG A 222 3.26 -21.53 -15.47
CA ARG A 222 3.53 -20.09 -15.74
C ARG A 222 4.95 -19.70 -15.30
N VAL A 223 5.43 -20.26 -14.20
CA VAL A 223 6.79 -20.02 -13.67
C VAL A 223 7.84 -20.58 -14.64
N VAL A 224 7.65 -21.80 -15.15
CA VAL A 224 8.52 -22.47 -16.12
C VAL A 224 8.51 -21.71 -17.45
N ARG A 225 7.35 -21.28 -17.95
CA ARG A 225 7.26 -20.41 -19.15
C ARG A 225 8.09 -19.15 -18.98
N ALA A 226 7.90 -18.42 -17.89
CA ALA A 226 8.63 -17.18 -17.61
C ALA A 226 10.15 -17.44 -17.44
N LEU A 227 10.55 -18.50 -16.74
CA LEU A 227 11.95 -18.87 -16.55
C LEU A 227 12.63 -19.25 -17.87
N ASN A 228 11.94 -19.93 -18.78
CA ASN A 228 12.49 -20.30 -20.08
C ASN A 228 12.66 -19.06 -20.98
N LEU A 229 11.64 -18.19 -21.08
CA LEU A 229 11.77 -16.91 -21.80
C LEU A 229 12.90 -16.04 -21.23
N ILE A 230 13.09 -16.04 -19.91
CA ILE A 230 14.24 -15.43 -19.26
C ILE A 230 15.54 -16.08 -19.75
N ARG A 231 15.67 -17.42 -19.67
CA ARG A 231 16.88 -18.16 -20.09
C ARG A 231 17.25 -17.96 -21.56
N ASP A 232 16.27 -17.80 -22.44
CA ASP A 232 16.47 -17.55 -23.87
C ASP A 232 17.07 -16.15 -24.16
N CYS A 233 16.96 -15.20 -23.22
CA CYS A 233 17.46 -13.83 -23.37
C CYS A 233 18.88 -13.57 -22.82
N TRP A 234 19.47 -14.48 -22.05
CA TRP A 234 20.83 -14.35 -21.46
C TRP A 234 21.47 -15.71 -21.21
N ASP A 235 22.77 -15.84 -21.51
CA ASP A 235 23.50 -17.10 -21.32
C ASP A 235 24.01 -17.28 -19.88
N ALA A 236 24.42 -16.20 -19.21
CA ALA A 236 25.06 -16.23 -17.90
C ALA A 236 24.92 -14.90 -17.14
N PHE A 237 25.17 -14.93 -15.83
CA PHE A 237 25.19 -13.72 -15.00
C PHE A 237 26.20 -12.67 -15.53
N GLY A 238 25.80 -11.40 -15.55
CA GLY A 238 26.65 -10.28 -15.98
C GLY A 238 26.62 -9.96 -17.49
N ILE A 239 26.12 -10.87 -18.33
CA ILE A 239 25.86 -10.56 -19.75
C ILE A 239 24.58 -9.72 -19.81
N LYS A 240 24.74 -8.40 -19.98
CA LYS A 240 23.61 -7.46 -20.08
C LYS A 240 22.86 -7.65 -21.40
N SER A 241 21.79 -8.44 -21.35
CA SER A 241 20.66 -8.25 -22.27
C SER A 241 19.86 -7.02 -21.87
N GLU A 242 18.98 -6.57 -22.76
CA GLU A 242 17.97 -5.54 -22.45
C GLU A 242 16.93 -6.11 -21.46
N SER A 243 15.95 -5.30 -21.02
CA SER A 243 14.88 -5.78 -20.15
C SER A 243 14.12 -6.94 -20.79
N VAL A 244 14.10 -8.11 -20.13
CA VAL A 244 13.38 -9.28 -20.64
C VAL A 244 11.88 -8.99 -20.66
N TYR A 245 11.29 -9.01 -21.85
CA TYR A 245 9.85 -8.93 -22.02
C TYR A 245 9.24 -10.33 -21.97
N ILE A 246 8.30 -10.54 -21.05
CA ILE A 246 7.53 -11.79 -20.90
C ILE A 246 6.09 -11.46 -21.31
N PRO A 247 5.58 -11.98 -22.44
CA PRO A 247 4.22 -11.67 -22.87
C PRO A 247 3.20 -12.18 -21.85
N ARG A 248 2.37 -11.26 -21.33
CA ARG A 248 1.24 -11.58 -20.45
C ARG A 248 -0.04 -10.92 -20.95
N GLY A 249 -0.97 -11.72 -21.47
CA GLY A 249 -2.18 -11.22 -22.14
C GLY A 249 -3.39 -11.09 -21.23
N THR A 250 -4.24 -10.09 -21.48
CA THR A 250 -5.52 -9.96 -20.78
C THR A 250 -6.63 -9.36 -21.64
N LEU A 251 -7.85 -9.64 -21.21
CA LEU A 251 -9.08 -9.01 -21.69
C LEU A 251 -9.78 -8.21 -20.58
N GLN A 252 -9.03 -7.91 -19.51
CA GLN A 252 -9.48 -7.27 -18.26
C GLN A 252 -10.74 -7.91 -17.63
N MET A 253 -10.79 -9.24 -17.58
CA MET A 253 -11.87 -10.01 -16.95
C MET A 253 -11.37 -11.15 -16.06
N THR A 254 -12.21 -11.53 -15.10
CA THR A 254 -12.07 -12.74 -14.28
C THR A 254 -13.02 -13.84 -14.71
N PHE A 255 -12.56 -15.07 -14.64
CA PHE A 255 -13.34 -16.29 -14.83
C PHE A 255 -13.38 -17.11 -13.55
N GLN A 256 -14.46 -17.86 -13.38
CA GLN A 256 -14.57 -18.99 -12.46
C GLN A 256 -14.70 -20.28 -13.27
N HIS A 257 -14.05 -21.36 -12.83
CA HIS A 257 -14.37 -22.69 -13.35
C HIS A 257 -15.66 -23.17 -12.68
N LYS A 258 -16.66 -23.53 -13.47
CA LYS A 258 -17.96 -24.02 -12.99
C LYS A 258 -18.25 -25.38 -13.59
N GLY A 259 -18.65 -26.32 -12.73
CA GLY A 259 -18.99 -27.67 -13.15
C GLY A 259 -20.16 -27.71 -14.15
N PHE A 260 -20.19 -28.73 -15.01
CA PHE A 260 -21.16 -28.81 -16.11
C PHE A 260 -22.66 -28.77 -15.72
N GLU A 261 -23.02 -29.09 -14.47
CA GLU A 261 -24.39 -28.87 -14.00
C GLU A 261 -24.73 -27.38 -13.83
N GLU A 262 -23.78 -26.60 -13.32
CA GLU A 262 -23.94 -25.16 -13.09
C GLU A 262 -23.90 -24.38 -14.41
N THR A 263 -23.05 -24.78 -15.37
CA THR A 263 -23.06 -24.16 -16.72
C THR A 263 -24.37 -24.43 -17.47
N ARG A 264 -24.96 -25.63 -17.32
CA ARG A 264 -26.32 -25.91 -17.83
C ARG A 264 -27.39 -25.03 -17.17
N ARG A 265 -27.28 -24.69 -15.88
CA ARG A 265 -28.19 -23.73 -15.22
C ARG A 265 -28.03 -22.30 -15.75
N LEU A 266 -26.84 -21.94 -16.23
CA LEU A 266 -26.58 -20.68 -16.97
C LEU A 266 -27.04 -20.74 -18.44
N GLY A 267 -27.58 -21.87 -18.88
CA GLY A 267 -28.17 -22.06 -20.21
C GLY A 267 -27.29 -22.78 -21.22
N LEU A 268 -26.14 -23.35 -20.82
CA LEU A 268 -25.28 -24.12 -21.75
C LEU A 268 -26.08 -25.26 -22.41
N ARG A 269 -26.08 -25.26 -23.75
CA ARG A 269 -26.72 -26.28 -24.58
C ARG A 269 -26.04 -27.64 -24.45
N ASN A 270 -26.86 -28.68 -24.52
CA ASN A 270 -26.44 -30.08 -24.45
C ASN A 270 -25.48 -30.45 -25.59
N GLU A 271 -25.69 -29.90 -26.79
CA GLU A 271 -24.81 -30.10 -27.95
C GLU A 271 -23.42 -29.48 -27.72
N THR A 272 -23.37 -28.30 -27.09
CA THR A 272 -22.10 -27.62 -26.73
C THR A 272 -21.37 -28.41 -25.64
N GLU A 273 -22.06 -28.86 -24.58
CA GLU A 273 -21.47 -29.69 -23.54
C GLU A 273 -20.91 -31.02 -24.11
N GLN A 274 -21.66 -31.69 -24.99
CA GLN A 274 -21.21 -32.94 -25.62
C GLN A 274 -19.96 -32.73 -26.48
N MET A 275 -19.93 -31.66 -27.29
CA MET A 275 -18.76 -31.32 -28.10
C MET A 275 -17.54 -31.06 -27.22
N VAL A 276 -17.68 -30.23 -26.18
CA VAL A 276 -16.60 -29.92 -25.23
C VAL A 276 -16.08 -31.19 -24.56
N ARG A 277 -16.95 -32.05 -24.02
CA ARG A 277 -16.56 -33.31 -23.38
C ARG A 277 -15.88 -34.33 -24.30
N LEU A 278 -16.10 -34.25 -25.62
CA LEU A 278 -15.45 -35.12 -26.60
C LEU A 278 -14.04 -34.62 -26.99
N VAL A 279 -13.77 -33.32 -26.83
CA VAL A 279 -12.51 -32.67 -27.23
C VAL A 279 -11.59 -32.44 -26.02
N SER A 280 -12.15 -32.10 -24.85
CA SER A 280 -11.41 -31.84 -23.62
C SER A 280 -10.76 -33.11 -23.03
N PRO A 281 -9.71 -32.97 -22.20
CA PRO A 281 -9.06 -34.09 -21.54
C PRO A 281 -10.00 -34.96 -20.70
N ALA A 282 -9.68 -36.26 -20.61
CA ALA A 282 -10.41 -37.20 -19.76
C ALA A 282 -10.35 -36.75 -18.29
N GLY A 283 -11.52 -36.50 -17.69
CA GLY A 283 -11.63 -35.98 -16.33
C GLY A 283 -12.02 -34.51 -16.23
N GLU A 284 -12.20 -33.79 -17.36
CA GLU A 284 -12.77 -32.43 -17.32
C GLU A 284 -14.15 -32.42 -16.64
N THR A 285 -14.34 -31.49 -15.70
CA THR A 285 -15.53 -31.42 -14.84
C THR A 285 -16.39 -30.19 -15.10
N GLY A 286 -15.90 -29.19 -15.84
CA GLY A 286 -16.60 -27.93 -16.05
C GLY A 286 -16.05 -27.08 -17.19
N MET A 287 -16.41 -25.79 -17.15
CA MET A 287 -16.00 -24.78 -18.13
C MET A 287 -15.72 -23.44 -17.43
N LEU A 288 -15.01 -22.55 -18.11
CA LEU A 288 -14.76 -21.19 -17.62
C LEU A 288 -16.00 -20.31 -17.85
N VAL A 289 -16.42 -19.61 -16.81
CA VAL A 289 -17.57 -18.69 -16.82
C VAL A 289 -17.11 -17.30 -16.38
N VAL A 290 -17.48 -16.27 -17.12
CA VAL A 290 -17.15 -14.88 -16.78
C VAL A 290 -17.75 -14.53 -15.41
N ASP A 291 -16.91 -14.09 -14.48
CA ASP A 291 -17.28 -13.67 -13.12
C ASP A 291 -17.37 -12.13 -13.04
N SER A 292 -16.37 -11.43 -13.56
CA SER A 292 -16.40 -9.97 -13.60
C SER A 292 -15.56 -9.38 -14.73
N VAL A 293 -15.95 -8.20 -15.19
CA VAL A 293 -15.26 -7.45 -16.23
C VAL A 293 -14.95 -6.05 -15.71
N VAL A 294 -13.75 -5.54 -15.99
CA VAL A 294 -13.32 -4.21 -15.56
C VAL A 294 -13.95 -3.13 -16.45
N PRO A 295 -14.52 -2.05 -15.88
CA PRO A 295 -15.07 -0.95 -16.67
C PRO A 295 -14.07 -0.33 -17.63
N GLU A 296 -14.53 -0.04 -18.85
CA GLU A 296 -13.76 0.52 -19.98
C GLU A 296 -12.60 -0.35 -20.49
N GLY A 297 -12.36 -1.55 -19.93
CA GLY A 297 -11.48 -2.56 -20.54
C GLY A 297 -12.08 -3.21 -21.80
N PRO A 298 -11.29 -3.98 -22.57
CA PRO A 298 -11.68 -4.47 -23.89
C PRO A 298 -12.94 -5.35 -23.86
N ALA A 299 -13.12 -6.20 -22.85
CA ALA A 299 -14.31 -7.03 -22.71
C ALA A 299 -15.59 -6.27 -22.26
N HIS A 300 -15.49 -5.05 -21.73
CA HIS A 300 -16.56 -4.41 -20.92
C HIS A 300 -17.93 -4.26 -21.59
N LYS A 301 -17.95 -4.06 -22.91
CA LYS A 301 -19.20 -3.88 -23.69
C LYS A 301 -19.64 -5.13 -24.45
N HIS A 302 -18.92 -6.25 -24.27
CA HIS A 302 -19.07 -7.45 -25.08
C HIS A 302 -19.37 -8.69 -24.24
N LEU A 303 -18.74 -8.81 -23.07
CA LEU A 303 -18.87 -9.95 -22.16
C LEU A 303 -19.56 -9.52 -20.87
N GLU A 304 -20.38 -10.41 -20.32
CA GLU A 304 -21.20 -10.21 -19.14
C GLU A 304 -20.99 -11.34 -18.12
N PRO A 305 -21.09 -11.08 -16.80
CA PRO A 305 -21.05 -12.13 -15.79
C PRO A 305 -22.10 -13.21 -16.05
N GLY A 306 -21.66 -14.47 -16.13
CA GLY A 306 -22.47 -15.63 -16.50
C GLY A 306 -22.24 -16.17 -17.91
N ASP A 307 -21.52 -15.45 -18.78
CA ASP A 307 -21.12 -15.96 -20.10
C ASP A 307 -20.20 -17.19 -19.97
N VAL A 308 -20.54 -18.29 -20.63
CA VAL A 308 -19.73 -19.51 -20.64
C VAL A 308 -18.76 -19.45 -21.82
N LEU A 309 -17.46 -19.51 -21.57
CA LEU A 309 -16.44 -19.58 -22.62
C LEU A 309 -16.40 -20.98 -23.25
N VAL A 310 -16.49 -21.05 -24.58
CA VAL A 310 -16.44 -22.32 -25.33
C VAL A 310 -15.14 -22.43 -26.12
N HIS A 311 -14.82 -21.41 -26.93
CA HIS A 311 -13.59 -21.40 -27.75
C HIS A 311 -12.82 -20.08 -27.67
N ILE A 312 -11.50 -20.16 -27.83
CA ILE A 312 -10.62 -19.03 -28.20
C ILE A 312 -9.90 -19.41 -29.48
N ASN A 313 -10.00 -18.58 -30.52
CA ASN A 313 -9.41 -18.81 -31.85
C ASN A 313 -9.78 -20.15 -32.52
N GLY A 314 -10.86 -20.79 -32.07
CA GLY A 314 -11.34 -22.09 -32.56
C GLY A 314 -10.89 -23.29 -31.71
N GLU A 315 -10.01 -23.10 -30.73
CA GLU A 315 -9.63 -24.14 -29.76
C GLU A 315 -10.63 -24.16 -28.60
N VAL A 316 -10.99 -25.35 -28.11
CA VAL A 316 -11.90 -25.52 -26.96
C VAL A 316 -11.16 -25.19 -25.67
N VAL A 317 -11.69 -24.27 -24.86
CA VAL A 317 -11.02 -23.76 -23.65
C VAL A 317 -11.87 -23.98 -22.40
N THR A 318 -11.53 -25.01 -21.64
CA THR A 318 -12.15 -25.32 -20.33
C THR A 318 -11.24 -25.02 -19.14
N GLN A 319 -9.94 -24.82 -19.38
CA GLN A 319 -8.91 -24.69 -18.35
C GLN A 319 -8.21 -23.33 -18.40
N PHE A 320 -7.90 -22.77 -17.23
CA PHE A 320 -7.21 -21.50 -17.08
C PHE A 320 -5.87 -21.44 -17.81
N LEU A 321 -5.04 -22.49 -17.69
CA LEU A 321 -3.72 -22.56 -18.32
C LEU A 321 -3.82 -22.46 -19.85
N ALA A 322 -4.79 -23.13 -20.47
CA ALA A 322 -5.00 -23.07 -21.91
C ALA A 322 -5.46 -21.67 -22.35
N MET A 323 -6.44 -21.10 -21.63
CA MET A 323 -6.95 -19.75 -21.87
C MET A 323 -5.83 -18.71 -21.86
N GLU A 324 -5.05 -18.68 -20.78
CA GLU A 324 -4.00 -17.68 -20.58
C GLU A 324 -2.84 -17.86 -21.55
N THR A 325 -2.49 -19.08 -21.96
CA THR A 325 -1.44 -19.28 -22.98
C THR A 325 -1.87 -18.71 -24.33
N LEU A 326 -3.13 -18.91 -24.73
CA LEU A 326 -3.69 -18.31 -25.94
C LEU A 326 -3.73 -16.77 -25.88
N LEU A 327 -3.93 -16.19 -24.69
CA LEU A 327 -3.85 -14.74 -24.49
C LEU A 327 -2.41 -14.23 -24.49
N ASP A 328 -1.50 -14.87 -23.76
CA ASP A 328 -0.08 -14.51 -23.68
C ASP A 328 0.58 -14.52 -25.07
N ASP A 329 0.26 -15.50 -25.92
CA ASP A 329 0.80 -15.58 -27.29
C ASP A 329 0.08 -14.64 -28.29
N SER A 330 -1.02 -14.01 -27.86
CA SER A 330 -1.86 -13.09 -28.66
C SER A 330 -1.78 -11.62 -28.24
N VAL A 331 -0.89 -11.24 -27.32
CA VAL A 331 -0.72 -9.83 -26.89
C VAL A 331 -0.56 -8.90 -28.09
N GLY A 332 -1.36 -7.83 -28.13
CA GLY A 332 -1.40 -6.85 -29.24
C GLY A 332 -2.09 -7.35 -30.50
N LYS A 333 -2.90 -8.42 -30.42
CA LYS A 333 -3.64 -9.02 -31.55
C LYS A 333 -5.11 -9.21 -31.19
N GLU A 334 -5.96 -9.32 -32.21
CA GLU A 334 -7.36 -9.77 -32.03
C GLU A 334 -7.41 -11.28 -31.73
N VAL A 335 -8.26 -11.66 -30.77
CA VAL A 335 -8.70 -13.05 -30.55
C VAL A 335 -10.20 -13.18 -30.79
N ASN A 336 -10.61 -14.32 -31.33
CA ASN A 336 -12.01 -14.67 -31.55
C ASN A 336 -12.49 -15.54 -30.38
N LEU A 337 -13.27 -14.97 -29.46
CA LEU A 337 -13.93 -15.74 -28.41
C LEU A 337 -15.30 -16.22 -28.91
N GLN A 338 -15.57 -17.51 -28.73
CA GLN A 338 -16.94 -18.04 -28.81
C GLN A 338 -17.41 -18.32 -27.39
N ILE A 339 -18.51 -17.66 -27.01
CA ILE A 339 -19.16 -17.81 -25.72
C ILE A 339 -20.60 -18.30 -25.92
N GLU A 340 -21.23 -18.74 -24.84
CA GLU A 340 -22.65 -19.04 -24.82
C GLU A 340 -23.34 -18.29 -23.67
N ARG A 341 -24.34 -17.47 -24.02
CA ARG A 341 -25.12 -16.64 -23.10
C ARG A 341 -26.57 -17.09 -23.09
N GLY A 342 -27.02 -17.74 -22.03
CA GLY A 342 -28.40 -18.22 -21.92
C GLY A 342 -28.83 -19.18 -23.04
N GLY A 343 -27.90 -19.99 -23.56
CA GLY A 343 -28.11 -20.91 -24.68
C GLY A 343 -27.94 -20.30 -26.07
N VAL A 344 -27.65 -18.99 -26.18
CA VAL A 344 -27.35 -18.33 -27.44
C VAL A 344 -25.83 -18.29 -27.65
N PRO A 345 -25.28 -18.92 -28.72
CA PRO A 345 -23.88 -18.78 -29.05
C PRO A 345 -23.59 -17.37 -29.59
N LEU A 346 -22.56 -16.71 -29.06
CA LEU A 346 -22.09 -15.41 -29.52
C LEU A 346 -20.60 -15.51 -29.85
N THR A 347 -20.18 -14.84 -30.94
CA THR A 347 -18.77 -14.70 -31.29
C THR A 347 -18.37 -13.24 -31.11
N VAL A 348 -17.32 -13.02 -30.32
CA VAL A 348 -16.78 -11.69 -30.01
C VAL A 348 -15.33 -11.64 -30.49
N LYS A 349 -14.96 -10.56 -31.16
CA LYS A 349 -13.57 -10.21 -31.43
C LYS A 349 -13.12 -9.18 -30.41
N LEU A 350 -12.04 -9.46 -29.69
CA LEU A 350 -11.42 -8.54 -28.74
C LEU A 350 -9.92 -8.45 -29.00
N GLU A 351 -9.35 -7.27 -28.83
CA GLU A 351 -7.90 -7.07 -28.78
C GLU A 351 -7.37 -7.52 -27.41
N VAL A 352 -6.27 -8.29 -27.39
CA VAL A 352 -5.60 -8.71 -26.15
C VAL A 352 -4.60 -7.66 -25.74
N GLU A 353 -4.82 -7.05 -24.58
CA GLU A 353 -3.93 -6.06 -24.00
C GLU A 353 -2.76 -6.71 -23.24
N ASP A 354 -1.65 -5.98 -23.14
CA ASP A 354 -0.50 -6.35 -22.31
C ASP A 354 -0.74 -6.00 -20.84
N LEU A 355 -0.72 -7.01 -19.96
CA LEU A 355 -0.83 -6.85 -18.51
C LEU A 355 0.28 -5.96 -17.92
N HIS A 356 1.46 -5.90 -18.53
CA HIS A 356 2.53 -5.02 -18.09
C HIS A 356 2.24 -3.54 -18.41
N SER A 357 1.47 -3.26 -19.46
CA SER A 357 1.10 -1.89 -19.85
C SER A 357 0.04 -1.27 -18.92
N ILE A 358 -0.91 -2.07 -18.42
CA ILE A 358 -1.97 -1.64 -17.49
C ILE A 358 -1.60 -1.82 -16.00
N THR A 359 -0.36 -2.24 -15.73
CA THR A 359 0.20 -2.34 -14.37
C THR A 359 1.16 -1.17 -14.13
N PRO A 360 1.00 -0.35 -13.07
CA PRO A 360 1.83 0.82 -12.87
C PRO A 360 3.31 0.44 -12.73
N ASN A 361 4.15 1.18 -13.45
CA ASN A 361 5.61 1.08 -13.42
C ASN A 361 6.27 2.40 -12.97
N HIS A 362 5.48 3.39 -12.55
CA HIS A 362 5.94 4.69 -12.09
C HIS A 362 5.01 5.25 -11.01
N PHE A 363 5.51 6.19 -10.19
CA PHE A 363 4.71 6.95 -9.23
C PHE A 363 5.27 8.37 -9.03
N LEU A 364 4.37 9.30 -8.73
CA LEU A 364 4.69 10.63 -8.21
C LEU A 364 4.81 10.55 -6.69
N GLU A 365 5.93 11.04 -6.16
CA GLU A 365 6.10 11.36 -4.75
C GLU A 365 5.99 12.87 -4.55
N VAL A 366 5.05 13.32 -3.71
CA VAL A 366 4.84 14.73 -3.36
C VAL A 366 4.40 14.84 -1.90
N SER A 367 5.15 15.55 -1.06
CA SER A 367 4.86 15.70 0.37
C SER A 367 4.66 14.36 1.12
N GLY A 368 5.44 13.34 0.74
CA GLY A 368 5.31 11.98 1.23
C GLY A 368 4.11 11.18 0.69
N ALA A 369 3.25 11.78 -0.13
CA ALA A 369 2.17 11.08 -0.83
C ALA A 369 2.77 10.20 -1.93
N VAL A 370 2.18 9.03 -2.17
CA VAL A 370 2.52 8.17 -3.31
C VAL A 370 1.30 8.03 -4.20
N ILE A 371 1.40 8.56 -5.42
CA ILE A 371 0.30 8.64 -6.38
C ILE A 371 0.74 7.99 -7.69
N HIS A 372 -0.06 7.06 -8.22
CA HIS A 372 0.26 6.36 -9.47
C HIS A 372 -1.00 6.00 -10.27
N PRO A 373 -0.88 5.54 -11.53
CA PRO A 373 -2.01 5.04 -12.29
C PRO A 373 -2.63 3.79 -11.63
N LEU A 374 -3.95 3.70 -11.60
CA LEU A 374 -4.68 2.59 -10.97
C LEU A 374 -4.36 1.27 -11.69
N SER A 375 -3.84 0.29 -10.94
CA SER A 375 -3.48 -1.03 -11.46
C SER A 375 -4.69 -1.86 -11.85
N TYR A 376 -4.50 -2.88 -12.70
CA TYR A 376 -5.53 -3.87 -13.00
C TYR A 376 -6.07 -4.58 -11.74
N GLN A 377 -5.21 -4.90 -10.77
CA GLN A 377 -5.61 -5.46 -9.47
C GLN A 377 -6.63 -4.56 -8.74
N GLN A 378 -6.31 -3.26 -8.58
CA GLN A 378 -7.19 -2.35 -7.86
C GLN A 378 -8.39 -1.86 -8.70
N ALA A 379 -8.24 -1.73 -10.01
CA ALA A 379 -9.33 -1.47 -10.96
C ALA A 379 -10.41 -2.56 -10.87
N ARG A 380 -9.99 -3.84 -10.83
CA ARG A 380 -10.87 -4.99 -10.57
C ARG A 380 -11.53 -4.91 -9.20
N ASN A 381 -10.76 -4.70 -8.12
CA ASN A 381 -11.26 -4.66 -6.75
C ASN A 381 -12.32 -3.57 -6.54
N PHE A 382 -12.08 -2.38 -7.10
CA PHE A 382 -12.90 -1.18 -6.88
C PHE A 382 -13.96 -0.94 -7.96
N ARG A 383 -13.91 -1.71 -9.07
CA ARG A 383 -14.76 -1.55 -10.26
C ARG A 383 -14.61 -0.15 -10.89
N PHE A 384 -13.36 0.21 -11.15
CA PHE A 384 -12.95 1.39 -11.93
C PHE A 384 -12.14 0.94 -13.15
N LYS A 385 -11.92 1.83 -14.12
CA LYS A 385 -10.97 1.57 -15.21
C LYS A 385 -9.52 1.67 -14.76
N CYS A 386 -8.63 0.91 -15.41
CA CYS A 386 -7.19 1.02 -15.22
C CYS A 386 -6.68 2.43 -15.57
N GLY A 387 -5.53 2.82 -15.02
CA GLY A 387 -4.83 4.06 -15.39
C GLY A 387 -5.25 5.34 -14.65
N LEU A 388 -6.40 5.36 -13.97
CA LEU A 388 -6.87 6.53 -13.21
C LEU A 388 -5.90 6.95 -12.10
N VAL A 389 -5.83 8.24 -11.79
CA VAL A 389 -4.93 8.77 -10.74
C VAL A 389 -5.36 8.28 -9.35
N TYR A 390 -4.55 7.39 -8.78
CA TYR A 390 -4.84 6.65 -7.54
C TYR A 390 -3.85 7.02 -6.42
N VAL A 391 -4.39 7.30 -5.23
CA VAL A 391 -3.64 7.61 -4.02
C VAL A 391 -3.30 6.30 -3.29
N ALA A 392 -2.07 5.82 -3.47
CA ALA A 392 -1.53 4.62 -2.83
C ALA A 392 -1.03 4.88 -1.41
N GLU A 393 -0.57 6.10 -1.14
CA GLU A 393 -0.29 6.66 0.17
C GLU A 393 -0.70 8.14 0.17
N ALA A 394 -1.37 8.60 1.22
CA ALA A 394 -1.87 9.98 1.26
C ALA A 394 -0.73 10.98 1.52
N GLY A 395 0.28 10.60 2.31
CA GLY A 395 1.30 11.52 2.78
C GLY A 395 0.71 12.72 3.53
N TYR A 396 1.50 13.79 3.66
CA TYR A 396 1.14 14.94 4.47
C TYR A 396 0.08 15.85 3.82
N MET A 397 0.30 16.22 2.54
CA MET A 397 -0.56 17.17 1.84
C MET A 397 -2.00 16.67 1.66
N LEU A 398 -2.20 15.37 1.39
CA LEU A 398 -3.52 14.80 1.15
C LEU A 398 -4.21 14.37 2.47
N SER A 399 -3.46 13.89 3.47
CA SER A 399 -4.04 13.52 4.78
C SER A 399 -4.61 14.75 5.50
N ARG A 400 -3.89 15.88 5.50
CA ARG A 400 -4.35 17.17 6.04
C ARG A 400 -5.64 17.66 5.37
N ALA A 401 -5.80 17.38 4.07
CA ALA A 401 -7.03 17.65 3.33
C ALA A 401 -8.13 16.56 3.47
N SER A 402 -7.97 15.60 4.38
CA SER A 402 -8.89 14.47 4.59
C SER A 402 -9.13 13.60 3.33
N VAL A 403 -8.12 13.48 2.46
CA VAL A 403 -8.10 12.57 1.31
C VAL A 403 -7.34 11.30 1.71
N PRO A 404 -8.02 10.16 1.95
CA PRO A 404 -7.36 8.94 2.40
C PRO A 404 -6.70 8.17 1.25
N ARG A 405 -5.92 7.14 1.61
CA ARG A 405 -5.53 6.04 0.73
C ARG A 405 -6.75 5.45 0.00
N HIS A 406 -6.51 4.91 -1.20
CA HIS A 406 -7.53 4.36 -2.11
C HIS A 406 -8.54 5.40 -2.64
N SER A 407 -8.16 6.68 -2.61
CA SER A 407 -8.89 7.75 -3.31
C SER A 407 -8.49 7.79 -4.79
N ILE A 408 -9.46 8.04 -5.66
CA ILE A 408 -9.25 8.37 -7.07
C ILE A 408 -9.42 9.87 -7.24
N ILE A 409 -8.36 10.56 -7.66
CA ILE A 409 -8.41 12.01 -7.96
C ILE A 409 -9.17 12.19 -9.27
N LYS A 410 -10.06 13.19 -9.32
CA LYS A 410 -10.89 13.52 -10.48
C LYS A 410 -10.66 14.93 -11.00
N LYS A 411 -10.48 15.90 -10.09
CA LYS A 411 -10.11 17.27 -10.45
C LYS A 411 -9.13 17.85 -9.44
N PHE A 412 -8.29 18.77 -9.91
CA PHE A 412 -7.39 19.52 -9.06
C PHE A 412 -7.25 20.97 -9.54
N ALA A 413 -7.36 21.93 -8.64
CA ALA A 413 -7.39 23.37 -8.93
C ALA A 413 -8.39 23.77 -10.05
N GLY A 414 -9.50 23.04 -10.17
CA GLY A 414 -10.54 23.25 -11.18
C GLY A 414 -10.27 22.61 -12.55
N GLY A 415 -9.09 22.03 -12.80
CA GLY A 415 -8.81 21.22 -13.98
C GLY A 415 -9.21 19.75 -13.77
N ASP A 416 -9.78 19.13 -14.80
CA ASP A 416 -10.02 17.69 -14.83
C ASP A 416 -8.70 16.91 -14.90
N ILE A 417 -8.64 15.76 -14.22
CA ILE A 417 -7.46 14.91 -14.08
C ILE A 417 -7.82 13.50 -14.55
N GLU A 418 -7.33 13.10 -15.72
CA GLU A 418 -7.55 11.75 -16.26
C GLU A 418 -6.36 10.83 -15.97
N ASN A 419 -5.14 11.37 -16.08
CA ASN A 419 -3.87 10.65 -15.94
C ASN A 419 -2.89 11.38 -14.98
N LEU A 420 -1.75 10.73 -14.67
CA LEU A 420 -0.79 11.28 -13.69
C LEU A 420 -0.06 12.53 -14.20
N ASP A 421 0.17 12.64 -15.52
CA ASP A 421 0.83 13.81 -16.11
C ASP A 421 -0.06 15.06 -16.02
N ASP A 422 -1.39 14.92 -16.12
CA ASP A 422 -2.34 16.02 -15.86
C ASP A 422 -2.15 16.57 -14.43
N LEU A 423 -2.03 15.68 -13.44
CA LEU A 423 -1.83 16.07 -12.04
C LEU A 423 -0.50 16.80 -11.86
N ILE A 424 0.59 16.29 -12.44
CA ILE A 424 1.91 16.93 -12.42
C ILE A 424 1.84 18.31 -13.09
N ALA A 425 1.17 18.41 -14.24
CA ALA A 425 0.98 19.65 -14.99
C ALA A 425 0.14 20.68 -14.23
N VAL A 426 -0.84 20.27 -13.42
CA VAL A 426 -1.55 21.19 -12.52
C VAL A 426 -0.65 21.61 -11.35
N ILE A 427 -0.03 20.67 -10.63
CA ILE A 427 0.85 20.97 -9.48
C ILE A 427 1.96 21.97 -9.89
N SER A 428 2.57 21.80 -11.06
CA SER A 428 3.63 22.68 -11.58
C SER A 428 3.26 24.16 -11.71
N LYS A 429 1.96 24.48 -11.83
CA LYS A 429 1.45 25.85 -12.00
C LYS A 429 1.07 26.51 -10.68
N LEU A 430 0.98 25.73 -9.59
CA LEU A 430 0.52 26.22 -8.31
C LEU A 430 1.69 26.82 -7.52
N SER A 431 1.45 27.99 -6.95
CA SER A 431 2.37 28.59 -5.99
C SER A 431 2.32 27.85 -4.67
N ARG A 432 3.48 27.80 -4.02
CA ARG A 432 3.67 27.47 -2.60
C ARG A 432 2.49 27.97 -1.75
N GLY A 433 1.76 27.09 -1.05
CA GLY A 433 0.69 27.44 -0.09
C GLY A 433 -0.63 27.93 -0.69
N ALA A 434 -0.82 27.84 -2.00
CA ALA A 434 -2.15 28.01 -2.58
C ALA A 434 -3.14 27.02 -1.94
N ARG A 435 -4.32 27.50 -1.51
CA ARG A 435 -5.44 26.63 -1.11
C ARG A 435 -6.30 26.38 -2.33
N VAL A 436 -6.30 25.15 -2.85
CA VAL A 436 -6.98 24.78 -4.10
C VAL A 436 -8.00 23.67 -3.89
N PRO A 437 -9.12 23.66 -4.63
CA PRO A 437 -10.07 22.56 -4.57
C PRO A 437 -9.49 21.30 -5.21
N LEU A 438 -9.68 20.15 -4.54
CA LEU A 438 -9.46 18.81 -5.05
C LEU A 438 -10.79 18.06 -5.03
N GLU A 439 -11.21 17.52 -6.17
CA GLU A 439 -12.33 16.56 -6.25
C GLU A 439 -11.78 15.14 -6.33
N TYR A 440 -12.26 14.25 -5.48
CA TYR A 440 -11.90 12.83 -5.48
C TYR A 440 -13.11 11.93 -5.20
N VAL A 441 -12.92 10.63 -5.43
CA VAL A 441 -13.90 9.58 -5.17
C VAL A 441 -13.25 8.50 -4.30
N LYS A 442 -13.93 8.03 -3.24
CA LYS A 442 -13.48 6.86 -2.45
C LYS A 442 -14.01 5.58 -3.10
N TYR A 443 -13.23 4.49 -3.08
CA TYR A 443 -13.66 3.21 -3.65
C TYR A 443 -14.96 2.64 -3.04
N THR A 444 -15.23 2.94 -1.76
CA THR A 444 -16.45 2.53 -1.04
C THR A 444 -17.69 3.33 -1.44
N ASP A 445 -17.52 4.50 -2.07
CA ASP A 445 -18.57 5.49 -2.36
C ASP A 445 -18.36 6.02 -3.79
N ARG A 446 -18.26 5.09 -4.76
CA ARG A 446 -17.75 5.36 -6.11
C ARG A 446 -18.58 6.31 -6.97
N TYR A 447 -19.80 6.65 -6.53
CA TYR A 447 -20.75 7.49 -7.25
C TYR A 447 -20.82 8.92 -6.70
N ARG A 448 -20.10 9.22 -5.62
CA ARG A 448 -20.13 10.53 -4.95
C ARG A 448 -18.76 11.20 -4.99
N ASN A 449 -18.66 12.28 -5.76
CA ASN A 449 -17.51 13.18 -5.68
C ASN A 449 -17.46 13.83 -4.28
N LYS A 450 -16.27 13.89 -3.70
CA LYS A 450 -15.95 14.61 -2.47
C LYS A 450 -15.00 15.74 -2.84
N SER A 451 -15.34 16.95 -2.44
CA SER A 451 -14.53 18.14 -2.67
C SER A 451 -13.92 18.60 -1.35
N VAL A 452 -12.62 18.89 -1.36
CA VAL A 452 -11.85 19.37 -0.22
C VAL A 452 -10.91 20.48 -0.67
N LEU A 453 -10.48 21.33 0.26
CA LEU A 453 -9.42 22.32 0.01
C LEU A 453 -8.07 21.71 0.41
N VAL A 454 -7.15 21.61 -0.55
CA VAL A 454 -5.77 21.19 -0.33
C VAL A 454 -4.89 22.43 -0.24
N THR A 455 -4.12 22.54 0.83
CA THR A 455 -3.03 23.53 0.91
C THR A 455 -1.81 22.93 0.22
N ILE A 456 -1.31 23.59 -0.82
CA ILE A 456 -0.08 23.18 -1.50
C ILE A 456 1.09 23.31 -0.53
N ASP A 457 1.77 22.20 -0.26
CA ASP A 457 2.85 22.14 0.71
C ASP A 457 3.90 23.22 0.44
N GLN A 458 4.23 23.94 1.52
CA GLN A 458 5.14 25.07 1.51
C GLN A 458 6.57 24.66 1.89
N HIS A 459 6.76 23.57 2.62
CA HIS A 459 7.90 23.45 3.50
C HIS A 459 9.03 22.61 2.89
N GLY A 460 10.27 23.10 3.04
CA GLY A 460 11.48 22.42 2.57
C GLY A 460 11.87 21.17 3.37
N TRP A 461 10.92 20.56 4.07
CA TRP A 461 11.09 19.32 4.85
C TRP A 461 10.91 18.09 3.95
N TYR A 462 10.06 18.19 2.93
CA TYR A 462 9.96 17.20 1.86
C TYR A 462 10.84 17.59 0.67
N ALA A 463 11.29 16.58 -0.08
CA ALA A 463 11.94 16.82 -1.36
C ALA A 463 10.93 17.41 -2.37
N PRO A 464 11.39 18.23 -3.33
CA PRO A 464 10.57 18.65 -4.47
C PRO A 464 9.95 17.44 -5.20
N PRO A 465 8.76 17.58 -5.82
CA PRO A 465 8.02 16.44 -6.36
C PRO A 465 8.85 15.58 -7.32
N GLN A 466 8.90 14.27 -7.07
CA GLN A 466 9.72 13.32 -7.83
C GLN A 466 8.85 12.31 -8.56
N LEU A 467 9.17 12.07 -9.83
CA LEU A 467 8.62 10.96 -10.61
C LEU A 467 9.63 9.81 -10.54
N TYR A 468 9.24 8.71 -9.90
CA TYR A 468 10.00 7.48 -9.88
C TYR A 468 9.52 6.56 -10.99
N THR A 469 10.43 6.00 -11.77
CA THR A 469 10.13 5.01 -12.82
C THR A 469 10.94 3.74 -12.60
N ARG A 470 10.27 2.59 -12.66
CA ARG A 470 10.86 1.26 -12.55
C ARG A 470 11.84 1.00 -13.70
N ASN A 471 12.96 0.37 -13.38
CA ASN A 471 13.98 -0.05 -14.34
C ASN A 471 14.09 -1.58 -14.29
N ASP A 472 13.32 -2.26 -15.14
CA ASP A 472 13.23 -3.73 -15.14
C ASP A 472 14.55 -4.42 -15.55
N ALA A 473 15.47 -3.72 -16.21
CA ALA A 473 16.81 -4.25 -16.50
C ALA A 473 17.75 -4.25 -15.26
N THR A 474 17.52 -3.39 -14.28
CA THR A 474 18.35 -3.33 -13.05
C THR A 474 17.62 -3.85 -11.81
N GLY A 475 16.29 -3.91 -11.82
CA GLY A 475 15.46 -4.17 -10.64
C GLY A 475 15.30 -2.95 -9.71
N LEU A 476 15.86 -1.80 -10.09
CA LEU A 476 15.86 -0.56 -9.29
C LEU A 476 14.82 0.43 -9.81
N TRP A 477 14.68 1.56 -9.11
CA TRP A 477 13.79 2.66 -9.49
C TRP A 477 14.61 3.92 -9.73
N ASN A 478 14.41 4.54 -10.88
CA ASN A 478 15.08 5.77 -11.28
C ASN A 478 14.22 6.95 -10.84
N ALA A 479 14.74 7.81 -9.95
CA ALA A 479 14.10 9.07 -9.60
C ALA A 479 14.43 10.16 -10.63
N LYS A 480 13.42 10.96 -11.00
CA LYS A 480 13.57 12.22 -11.73
C LYS A 480 12.74 13.29 -11.06
N LEU A 481 13.14 14.55 -11.21
CA LEU A 481 12.32 15.67 -10.77
C LEU A 481 11.07 15.76 -11.66
N ALA A 482 9.88 15.76 -11.07
CA ALA A 482 8.61 15.77 -11.82
C ALA A 482 8.29 17.16 -12.39
N ILE A 483 8.86 18.23 -11.81
CA ILE A 483 8.54 19.62 -12.13
C ILE A 483 9.84 20.42 -12.32
N PRO A 484 10.01 21.23 -13.39
CA PRO A 484 11.21 22.04 -13.58
C PRO A 484 11.54 22.96 -12.40
N LEU A 485 12.84 23.19 -12.14
CA LEU A 485 13.31 24.07 -11.05
C LEU A 485 12.79 25.52 -11.16
N GLU A 486 12.46 25.98 -12.36
CA GLU A 486 11.94 27.33 -12.63
C GLU A 486 10.43 27.49 -12.31
N SER A 487 9.77 26.42 -11.86
CA SER A 487 8.35 26.47 -11.49
C SER A 487 8.10 27.29 -10.21
N PRO A 488 6.95 27.99 -10.10
CA PRO A 488 6.56 28.71 -8.89
C PRO A 488 6.33 27.79 -7.66
N PHE A 489 6.33 26.46 -7.87
CA PHE A 489 6.33 25.45 -6.83
C PHE A 489 7.71 25.32 -6.15
N VAL A 490 8.80 25.46 -6.91
CA VAL A 490 10.18 25.18 -6.46
C VAL A 490 10.97 26.45 -6.10
N VAL A 491 10.60 27.62 -6.65
CA VAL A 491 11.32 28.88 -6.41
C VAL A 491 11.15 29.37 -4.96
N SER A 492 12.21 29.24 -4.17
CA SER A 492 12.37 29.91 -2.88
C SER A 492 13.08 31.25 -3.05
N HIS A 493 12.42 32.35 -2.66
CA HIS A 493 13.06 33.66 -2.59
C HIS A 493 14.07 33.74 -1.43
N ARG A 494 15.33 33.37 -1.69
CA ARG A 494 16.47 33.98 -0.97
C ARG A 494 16.67 35.41 -1.49
N ALA A 495 15.85 36.34 -1.00
CA ALA A 495 15.93 37.77 -1.31
C ALA A 495 16.10 38.59 -0.03
N GLY A 496 17.22 38.37 0.68
CA GLY A 496 17.70 39.21 1.77
C GLY A 496 19.03 39.84 1.38
N HIS A 497 19.00 41.09 0.91
CA HIS A 497 20.17 41.82 0.43
C HIS A 497 21.04 42.28 1.62
N MET A 498 22.29 41.82 1.70
CA MET A 498 23.37 42.57 2.37
C MET A 498 24.69 42.33 1.64
N ASP A 499 25.27 43.40 1.13
CA ASP A 499 26.56 43.39 0.45
C ASP A 499 27.71 43.26 1.47
N ALA A 500 28.62 42.31 1.22
CA ALA A 500 29.93 42.27 1.87
C ALA A 500 30.96 41.55 0.99
N ASN A 501 31.61 42.33 0.12
CA ASN A 501 32.90 42.08 -0.56
C ASN A 501 33.51 40.66 -0.47
N LEU A 502 33.51 39.94 -1.60
CA LEU A 502 34.50 38.90 -1.84
C LEU A 502 35.89 39.53 -1.94
N ASN A 503 36.85 39.00 -1.16
CA ASN A 503 38.25 38.98 -1.55
C ASN A 503 38.85 37.59 -1.27
N SER A 504 39.42 37.02 -2.33
CA SER A 504 40.33 35.86 -2.42
C SER A 504 40.74 35.09 -1.14
N VAL A 505 40.74 33.75 -1.23
CA VAL A 505 41.97 32.93 -1.30
C VAL A 505 41.65 31.46 -1.64
N SER A 506 42.56 30.79 -2.34
CA SER A 506 42.49 29.42 -2.87
C SER A 506 42.77 28.32 -1.82
N PRO A 507 42.44 27.02 -2.08
CA PRO A 507 42.48 25.97 -1.06
C PRO A 507 43.82 25.24 -0.97
N LEU A 508 44.25 24.84 0.25
CA LEU A 508 45.36 23.91 0.47
C LEU A 508 45.22 23.05 1.74
N THR A 509 45.16 21.72 1.51
CA THR A 509 45.76 20.60 2.27
C THR A 509 45.44 20.31 3.74
N GLU A 510 45.32 19.00 4.02
CA GLU A 510 45.11 18.33 5.30
C GLU A 510 46.30 18.45 6.28
N SER A 511 46.03 18.33 7.59
CA SER A 511 46.93 17.64 8.54
C SER A 511 46.20 17.21 9.82
N SER A 512 46.81 16.26 10.55
CA SER A 512 46.23 15.35 11.55
C SER A 512 46.04 15.90 12.98
N PRO A 513 45.21 15.24 13.84
CA PRO A 513 44.94 15.68 15.21
C PRO A 513 45.90 15.10 16.28
N MET A 514 46.26 15.93 17.26
CA MET A 514 46.91 15.66 18.56
C MET A 514 46.82 16.96 19.40
N ASP A 515 46.68 17.00 20.73
CA ASP A 515 46.49 15.91 21.71
C ASP A 515 45.99 16.44 23.09
N LEU A 516 45.40 15.54 23.89
CA LEU A 516 45.54 15.38 25.36
C LEU A 516 45.24 16.50 26.42
N LYS A 517 44.33 16.13 27.36
CA LYS A 517 44.34 16.27 28.86
C LYS A 517 43.26 17.15 29.54
N CYS A 518 42.74 16.83 30.75
CA CYS A 518 42.68 15.58 31.57
C CYS A 518 41.85 15.83 32.88
N GLN A 519 41.67 14.78 33.70
CA GLN A 519 41.32 14.74 35.15
C GLN A 519 39.82 14.72 35.48
N HIS A 520 39.26 13.57 35.87
CA HIS A 520 39.19 12.93 37.23
C HIS A 520 37.84 13.29 37.91
N GLU A 521 37.14 12.45 38.69
CA GLU A 521 37.48 11.21 39.42
C GLU A 521 36.43 10.09 39.25
N SER A 522 36.72 8.91 39.81
CA SER A 522 35.81 7.76 39.89
C SER A 522 35.86 7.11 41.27
N GLU A 523 34.72 6.83 41.89
CA GLU A 523 34.62 5.86 42.99
C GLU A 523 33.63 4.74 42.64
N ASN A 524 33.99 3.51 43.01
CA ASN A 524 33.23 2.30 42.72
C ASN A 524 32.17 2.03 43.79
N THR A 525 31.06 1.41 43.39
CA THR A 525 30.37 0.40 44.23
C THR A 525 29.79 -0.69 43.34
N ALA A 526 29.69 -1.92 43.86
CA ALA A 526 29.60 -3.14 43.08
C ALA A 526 28.22 -3.84 43.15
N ASP A 527 28.07 -4.81 42.24
CA ASP A 527 27.09 -5.91 42.21
C ASP A 527 25.59 -5.61 42.04
N GLY A 528 24.96 -6.37 41.14
CA GLY A 528 23.54 -6.24 40.80
C GLY A 528 23.10 -7.10 39.62
N CYS A 529 23.45 -8.39 39.59
CA CYS A 529 22.96 -9.31 38.57
C CYS A 529 21.45 -9.56 38.73
N VAL A 530 20.64 -9.13 37.76
CA VAL A 530 19.23 -9.53 37.63
C VAL A 530 18.96 -9.96 36.19
N LYS A 531 18.58 -11.22 36.01
CA LYS A 531 17.94 -11.70 34.77
C LYS A 531 16.56 -11.09 34.67
N MET A 532 16.23 -10.49 33.53
CA MET A 532 14.84 -10.31 33.11
C MET A 532 14.65 -11.04 31.78
N GLN A 533 13.68 -11.94 31.79
CA GLN A 533 13.19 -12.71 30.67
C GLN A 533 11.72 -12.31 30.55
N THR A 534 11.37 -11.62 29.47
CA THR A 534 9.97 -11.30 29.14
C THR A 534 9.80 -11.36 27.64
N ASP A 535 8.85 -12.19 27.23
CA ASP A 535 8.40 -12.37 25.86
C ASP A 535 7.70 -11.09 25.37
N GLU A 536 7.95 -10.69 24.11
CA GLU A 536 7.05 -9.81 23.38
C GLU A 536 6.66 -10.48 22.06
N GLU A 537 5.45 -11.04 22.04
CA GLU A 537 4.78 -11.45 20.82
C GLU A 537 4.38 -10.19 20.03
N ILE A 538 5.07 -9.91 18.92
CA ILE A 538 4.62 -8.88 17.97
C ILE A 538 3.42 -9.42 17.20
N ALA A 539 2.24 -9.30 17.79
CA ALA A 539 0.97 -9.51 17.13
C ALA A 539 0.74 -8.38 16.10
N VAL A 540 0.89 -8.70 14.81
CA VAL A 540 0.56 -7.79 13.71
C VAL A 540 -0.97 -7.71 13.55
N ASP A 541 -1.62 -6.91 14.39
CA ASP A 541 -3.03 -6.57 14.22
C ASP A 541 -3.19 -5.40 13.24
N GLY A 542 -3.56 -5.73 12.00
CA GLY A 542 -3.94 -4.76 10.99
C GLY A 542 -5.43 -4.45 11.04
N SER A 543 -5.86 -3.57 11.95
CA SER A 543 -7.28 -3.21 12.10
C SER A 543 -7.57 -1.73 12.42
N HIS A 544 -6.97 -0.78 11.67
CA HIS A 544 -7.43 0.62 11.63
C HIS A 544 -8.82 0.75 10.97
N SER A 545 -9.85 0.35 11.71
CA SER A 545 -11.26 0.70 11.49
C SER A 545 -11.96 1.19 12.77
N GLY A 546 -11.22 1.25 13.89
CA GLY A 546 -11.75 1.67 15.20
C GLY A 546 -11.92 3.18 15.36
N GLU A 547 -10.99 3.99 14.83
CA GLU A 547 -10.88 5.42 15.15
C GLU A 547 -12.05 6.26 14.60
N ASP A 548 -12.47 6.03 13.34
CA ASP A 548 -13.66 6.66 12.75
C ASP A 548 -14.92 6.42 13.61
N SER A 549 -15.07 5.21 14.17
CA SER A 549 -16.23 4.85 15.00
C SER A 549 -16.26 5.56 16.36
N ILE A 550 -15.09 5.94 16.89
CA ILE A 550 -14.96 6.67 18.15
C ILE A 550 -15.27 8.14 17.94
N ILE A 551 -14.85 8.71 16.79
CA ILE A 551 -15.15 10.09 16.40
C ILE A 551 -16.66 10.26 16.14
N GLU A 552 -17.32 9.33 15.44
CA GLU A 552 -18.78 9.37 15.26
C GLU A 552 -19.55 9.20 16.58
N LYS A 553 -19.09 8.31 17.49
CA LYS A 553 -19.70 8.15 18.82
C LYS A 553 -19.52 9.38 19.72
N LYS A 554 -18.40 10.11 19.60
CA LYS A 554 -18.21 11.38 20.32
C LYS A 554 -19.14 12.48 19.79
N ARG A 555 -19.36 12.55 18.47
CA ARG A 555 -20.34 13.49 17.88
C ARG A 555 -21.77 13.21 18.36
N ARG A 556 -22.24 11.96 18.29
CA ARG A 556 -23.63 11.63 18.69
C ARG A 556 -23.95 11.90 20.16
N ARG A 557 -22.98 11.81 21.07
CA ARG A 557 -23.20 12.18 22.49
C ARG A 557 -23.43 13.68 22.70
N VAL A 558 -22.84 14.53 21.87
CA VAL A 558 -23.05 15.98 21.93
C VAL A 558 -24.42 16.35 21.36
N ASP A 559 -24.87 15.67 20.30
CA ASP A 559 -26.19 15.90 19.70
C ASP A 559 -27.35 15.43 20.61
N GLU A 560 -27.15 14.39 21.44
CA GLU A 560 -28.16 13.90 22.38
C GLU A 560 -28.29 14.76 23.65
N GLU A 561 -27.23 15.44 24.11
CA GLU A 561 -27.30 16.35 25.27
C GLU A 561 -28.02 17.68 24.94
N ILE A 562 -27.97 18.15 23.68
CA ILE A 562 -28.65 19.37 23.23
C ILE A 562 -30.19 19.19 23.14
N ALA A 563 -30.68 17.95 23.08
CA ALA A 563 -32.11 17.65 22.98
C ALA A 563 -32.83 17.56 24.36
N ALA A 564 -32.11 17.68 25.47
CA ALA A 564 -32.63 17.33 26.81
C ALA A 564 -33.18 18.52 27.64
N GLU A 565 -32.87 19.78 27.31
CA GLU A 565 -33.36 20.96 28.04
C GLU A 565 -34.45 21.71 27.25
N GLY A 566 -35.72 21.38 27.51
CA GLY A 566 -36.83 21.97 26.75
C GLY A 566 -38.25 21.76 27.30
N THR A 567 -38.47 21.81 28.63
CA THR A 567 -39.81 21.67 29.31
C THR A 567 -39.67 21.98 30.82
N ILE A 568 -40.61 22.53 31.64
CA ILE A 568 -41.98 23.12 31.55
C ILE A 568 -42.05 24.31 32.55
N SER A 569 -42.71 25.44 32.23
CA SER A 569 -43.75 26.06 33.11
C SER A 569 -44.34 27.37 32.55
N SER A 570 -45.51 27.78 33.08
CA SER A 570 -46.48 28.69 32.45
C SER A 570 -47.10 29.71 33.43
N PHE A 571 -48.00 30.55 32.90
CA PHE A 571 -48.81 31.62 33.54
C PHE A 571 -48.12 33.00 33.71
N GLY A 572 -48.73 34.14 33.33
CA GLY A 572 -50.00 34.30 32.59
C GLY A 572 -50.42 35.76 32.31
N ASP A 573 -51.41 35.88 31.41
CA ASP A 573 -52.46 36.91 31.26
C ASP A 573 -52.22 38.43 31.01
N LEU A 574 -52.85 38.87 29.89
CA LEU A 574 -53.70 40.06 29.64
C LEU A 574 -53.25 41.24 28.73
N ASP A 575 -54.19 41.52 27.80
CA ASP A 575 -54.57 42.74 27.06
C ASP A 575 -53.73 43.35 25.89
N ASP A 576 -54.26 43.09 24.67
CA ASP A 576 -54.66 44.03 23.60
C ASP A 576 -53.83 45.29 23.26
N ILE A 577 -53.44 45.43 21.98
CA ILE A 577 -53.97 46.48 21.06
C ILE A 577 -53.58 46.22 19.57
N LYS A 578 -54.45 46.73 18.70
CA LYS A 578 -54.55 46.57 17.22
C LYS A 578 -53.42 47.14 16.34
N ASP A 579 -53.16 46.40 15.25
CA ASP A 579 -53.19 46.80 13.81
C ASP A 579 -52.25 47.93 13.29
N GLY A 580 -51.52 47.68 12.18
CA GLY A 580 -50.64 48.71 11.59
C GLY A 580 -49.61 48.31 10.52
N ALA A 581 -50.07 48.03 9.29
CA ALA A 581 -49.43 48.32 7.98
C ALA A 581 -47.92 48.05 7.68
N LEU A 582 -47.71 47.33 6.57
CA LEU A 582 -46.46 47.17 5.81
C LEU A 582 -45.66 48.46 5.53
N ARG A 583 -44.35 48.46 5.81
CA ARG A 583 -43.31 49.20 5.05
C ARG A 583 -42.00 48.43 4.99
N HIS A 584 -41.39 48.37 3.80
CA HIS A 584 -39.97 48.02 3.65
C HIS A 584 -39.07 49.14 4.17
N PRO A 585 -37.91 48.79 4.73
CA PRO A 585 -36.70 49.59 4.59
C PRO A 585 -35.62 48.81 3.82
N SER A 586 -35.02 49.49 2.85
CA SER A 586 -33.76 49.10 2.20
C SER A 586 -32.57 49.33 3.14
N SER A 587 -31.43 48.70 2.82
CA SER A 587 -30.09 48.94 3.39
C SER A 587 -29.98 48.88 4.92
N VAL A 588 -29.65 47.69 5.44
CA VAL A 588 -29.08 47.50 6.78
C VAL A 588 -27.60 47.20 6.62
N GLU A 589 -26.76 47.86 7.42
CA GLU A 589 -25.31 47.72 7.39
C GLU A 589 -24.86 46.38 7.98
N VAL A 590 -23.72 45.85 7.51
CA VAL A 590 -23.13 44.58 7.98
C VAL A 590 -22.73 44.60 9.47
N SER A 591 -22.76 45.78 10.10
CA SER A 591 -22.50 46.00 11.54
C SER A 591 -23.45 45.23 12.47
N ASP A 592 -24.73 45.11 12.13
CA ASP A 592 -25.74 44.70 13.12
C ASP A 592 -25.88 43.17 13.28
N LEU A 593 -25.45 42.38 12.29
CA LEU A 593 -25.52 40.92 12.38
C LEU A 593 -24.51 40.37 13.41
N ALA A 594 -23.31 40.98 13.50
CA ALA A 594 -22.30 40.63 14.51
C ALA A 594 -22.72 41.00 15.93
N ARG A 595 -23.47 42.11 16.11
CA ARG A 595 -23.98 42.54 17.42
C ARG A 595 -25.08 41.64 17.98
N THR A 596 -25.86 41.00 17.12
CA THR A 596 -27.07 40.25 17.56
C THR A 596 -26.75 38.90 18.21
N ILE A 597 -25.50 38.40 18.09
CA ILE A 597 -25.04 37.15 18.74
C ILE A 597 -24.40 37.43 20.12
N SER A 598 -23.94 38.65 20.39
CA SER A 598 -23.19 39.02 21.61
C SER A 598 -24.07 39.67 22.70
N SER A 599 -25.32 39.21 22.88
CA SER A 599 -26.24 39.77 23.89
C SER A 599 -26.26 39.04 25.25
N ASN A 600 -25.73 37.81 25.31
CA ASN A 600 -25.78 36.95 26.51
C ASN A 600 -24.39 36.67 27.12
N ALA A 601 -23.32 37.17 26.50
CA ALA A 601 -21.96 36.95 26.96
C ALA A 601 -21.66 37.73 28.25
N SER A 602 -20.89 37.14 29.17
CA SER A 602 -20.47 37.82 30.39
C SER A 602 -19.47 38.95 30.11
N LEU A 603 -19.35 39.92 31.02
CA LEU A 603 -18.34 40.98 30.90
C LEU A 603 -16.91 40.43 30.82
N ALA A 604 -16.66 39.25 31.42
CA ALA A 604 -15.38 38.58 31.33
C ALA A 604 -15.12 38.02 29.92
N GLU A 605 -16.12 37.36 29.31
CA GLU A 605 -16.04 36.87 27.93
C GLU A 605 -15.75 38.01 26.95
N GLN A 606 -16.51 39.11 27.01
CA GLN A 606 -16.30 40.28 26.13
C GLN A 606 -14.92 40.94 26.26
N VAL A 607 -14.24 40.76 27.39
CA VAL A 607 -12.88 41.27 27.64
C VAL A 607 -11.79 40.29 27.18
N ILE A 608 -12.07 38.99 27.21
CA ILE A 608 -11.10 37.91 26.95
C ILE A 608 -11.16 37.43 25.49
N GLU A 609 -12.35 37.39 24.86
CA GLU A 609 -12.59 36.99 23.47
C GLU A 609 -11.64 37.66 22.45
N PRO A 610 -11.35 38.99 22.51
CA PRO A 610 -10.35 39.65 21.67
C PRO A 610 -8.92 39.09 21.74
N ALA A 611 -8.59 38.34 22.80
CA ALA A 611 -7.26 37.82 23.09
C ALA A 611 -7.15 36.29 22.99
N LEU A 612 -8.23 35.58 22.64
CA LEU A 612 -8.23 34.13 22.48
C LEU A 612 -8.06 33.70 21.02
N VAL A 613 -7.24 32.67 20.83
CA VAL A 613 -6.94 32.07 19.53
C VAL A 613 -6.97 30.56 19.66
N MET A 614 -7.75 29.89 18.81
CA MET A 614 -7.71 28.45 18.65
C MET A 614 -6.55 28.07 17.71
N PHE A 615 -5.80 27.05 18.12
CA PHE A 615 -4.69 26.47 17.37
C PHE A 615 -5.15 25.19 16.69
N GLU A 616 -4.80 25.06 15.42
CA GLU A 616 -4.75 23.80 14.71
C GLU A 616 -3.31 23.57 14.24
N VAL A 617 -2.66 22.54 14.79
CA VAL A 617 -1.23 22.25 14.58
C VAL A 617 -1.10 20.92 13.86
N HIS A 618 -0.38 20.93 12.74
CA HIS A 618 -0.07 19.75 11.94
C HIS A 618 1.44 19.49 11.97
N VAL A 619 1.84 18.30 12.43
CA VAL A 619 3.23 17.85 12.45
C VAL A 619 3.44 16.88 11.27
N PRO A 620 4.33 17.20 10.32
CA PRO A 620 4.63 16.28 9.21
C PRO A 620 5.17 14.94 9.71
N PRO A 621 4.77 13.79 9.13
CA PRO A 621 5.29 12.48 9.50
C PRO A 621 6.82 12.36 9.48
N ILE A 622 7.50 13.08 8.58
CA ILE A 622 8.98 13.10 8.47
C ILE A 622 9.65 13.91 9.60
N CYS A 623 8.87 14.65 10.38
CA CYS A 623 9.30 15.55 11.46
C CYS A 623 8.82 15.09 12.85
N MET A 624 8.28 13.88 12.96
CA MET A 624 7.90 13.26 14.23
C MET A 624 9.16 12.95 15.05
N LEU A 625 9.46 13.80 16.04
CA LEU A 625 10.56 13.63 16.98
C LEU A 625 10.14 12.83 18.22
N ASP A 626 11.12 12.33 18.97
CA ASP A 626 10.91 11.60 20.23
C ASP A 626 9.96 12.35 21.17
N GLY A 627 8.91 11.66 21.63
CA GLY A 627 7.88 12.20 22.51
C GLY A 627 6.69 12.89 21.82
N VAL A 628 6.74 13.12 20.50
CA VAL A 628 5.56 13.58 19.74
C VAL A 628 4.62 12.42 19.49
N HIS A 629 3.45 12.42 20.15
CA HIS A 629 2.51 11.29 20.12
C HIS A 629 1.37 11.43 19.09
N SER A 630 1.32 12.52 18.32
CA SER A 630 0.25 12.79 17.34
C SER A 630 0.80 13.63 16.17
N GLN A 631 0.19 13.49 14.99
CA GLN A 631 0.42 14.38 13.85
C GLN A 631 -0.50 15.61 13.86
N HIS A 632 -1.56 15.58 14.68
CA HIS A 632 -2.56 16.65 14.77
C HIS A 632 -2.80 17.03 16.23
N PHE A 633 -2.74 18.32 16.53
CA PHE A 633 -3.08 18.87 17.84
C PHE A 633 -4.03 20.04 17.70
N PHE A 634 -4.92 20.17 18.67
CA PHE A 634 -5.83 21.30 18.82
C PHE A 634 -5.67 21.88 20.22
N GLY A 635 -5.67 23.20 20.33
CA GLY A 635 -5.51 23.89 21.60
C GLY A 635 -6.02 25.32 21.56
N THR A 636 -5.88 26.02 22.67
CA THR A 636 -6.19 27.45 22.78
C THR A 636 -4.97 28.17 23.32
N GLY A 637 -4.61 29.29 22.70
CA GLY A 637 -3.57 30.18 23.17
C GLY A 637 -4.08 31.60 23.37
N VAL A 638 -3.26 32.39 24.05
CA VAL A 638 -3.56 33.77 24.47
C VAL A 638 -2.64 34.72 23.72
N ILE A 639 -3.20 35.73 23.07
CA ILE A 639 -2.42 36.78 22.40
C ILE A 639 -1.70 37.59 23.47
N ILE A 640 -0.37 37.51 23.52
CA ILE A 640 0.46 38.26 24.46
C ILE A 640 1.02 39.56 23.87
N TYR A 641 1.02 39.67 22.53
CA TYR A 641 1.44 40.86 21.81
C TYR A 641 0.66 41.00 20.50
N HIS A 642 0.30 42.23 20.15
CA HIS A 642 -0.35 42.57 18.88
C HIS A 642 0.06 43.99 18.49
N SER A 643 0.44 44.16 17.21
CA SER A 643 0.85 45.42 16.59
C SER A 643 0.50 45.36 15.09
N ASP A 644 0.80 46.40 14.32
CA ASP A 644 0.53 46.41 12.87
C ASP A 644 1.40 45.43 12.06
N CYS A 645 2.51 44.94 12.64
CA CYS A 645 3.51 44.12 11.93
C CYS A 645 3.91 42.81 12.62
N LEU A 646 3.49 42.60 13.87
CA LEU A 646 3.79 41.38 14.63
C LEU A 646 2.68 41.09 15.63
N GLY A 647 2.14 39.87 15.55
CA GLY A 647 1.37 39.25 16.62
C GLY A 647 2.17 38.13 17.28
N LEU A 648 2.06 37.98 18.60
CA LEU A 648 2.59 36.83 19.35
C LEU A 648 1.49 36.22 20.23
N VAL A 649 1.42 34.89 20.20
CA VAL A 649 0.48 34.09 20.99
C VAL A 649 1.28 33.13 21.85
N ALA A 650 0.94 33.08 23.14
CA ALA A 650 1.44 32.06 24.06
C ALA A 650 0.48 30.87 24.04
N VAL A 651 1.03 29.67 23.93
CA VAL A 651 0.29 28.40 23.90
C VAL A 651 1.09 27.35 24.67
N ASP A 652 0.45 26.28 25.13
CA ASP A 652 1.12 25.19 25.81
C ASP A 652 1.94 24.31 24.84
N ARG A 653 2.90 23.54 25.37
CA ARG A 653 3.73 22.62 24.57
C ARG A 653 3.09 21.28 24.27
N ASN A 654 1.95 20.93 24.87
CA ASN A 654 1.21 19.76 24.44
C ASN A 654 0.45 20.05 23.13
N THR A 655 0.01 21.29 22.93
CA THR A 655 -0.51 21.79 21.64
C THR A 655 0.60 22.01 20.61
N VAL A 656 1.69 22.71 20.97
CA VAL A 656 2.86 22.92 20.10
C VAL A 656 4.05 22.15 20.64
N ALA A 657 4.14 20.87 20.27
CA ALA A 657 5.18 19.96 20.77
C ALA A 657 6.58 20.26 20.22
N VAL A 658 6.65 20.60 18.93
CA VAL A 658 7.88 20.79 18.13
C VAL A 658 7.82 22.05 17.26
N SER A 659 8.98 22.60 16.93
CA SER A 659 9.10 23.81 16.07
C SER A 659 8.77 23.52 14.61
N ILE A 660 8.86 22.26 14.20
CA ILE A 660 8.67 21.80 12.83
C ILE A 660 7.20 21.35 12.68
N SER A 661 6.31 22.33 12.53
CA SER A 661 4.88 22.12 12.37
C SER A 661 4.24 23.26 11.57
N ASP A 662 3.13 22.96 10.89
CA ASP A 662 2.26 23.98 10.31
C ASP A 662 1.22 24.39 11.35
N ILE A 663 1.12 25.68 11.66
CA ILE A 663 0.12 26.20 12.59
C ILE A 663 -0.87 27.08 11.84
N MET A 664 -2.15 26.77 12.00
CA MET A 664 -3.26 27.66 11.66
C MET A 664 -3.84 28.25 12.95
N LEU A 665 -4.03 29.57 12.95
CA LEU A 665 -4.66 30.30 14.04
C LEU A 665 -6.05 30.75 13.62
N SER A 666 -7.05 30.42 14.44
CA SER A 666 -8.43 30.90 14.34
C SER A 666 -8.76 31.84 15.49
N PHE A 667 -9.07 33.10 15.20
CA PHE A 667 -9.25 34.14 16.20
C PHE A 667 -10.71 34.20 16.68
N ALA A 668 -10.94 34.22 17.99
CA ALA A 668 -12.30 34.16 18.53
C ALA A 668 -13.14 35.40 18.15
N ALA A 669 -12.61 36.61 18.36
CA ALA A 669 -13.28 37.86 18.02
C ALA A 669 -13.46 38.13 16.50
N TYR A 670 -12.78 37.36 15.63
CA TYR A 670 -12.93 37.46 14.18
C TYR A 670 -12.55 36.13 13.53
N PRO A 671 -13.51 35.25 13.20
CA PRO A 671 -13.23 33.89 12.75
C PRO A 671 -12.61 33.87 11.35
N ILE A 672 -11.29 33.97 11.31
CA ILE A 672 -10.42 33.83 10.14
C ILE A 672 -9.28 32.89 10.48
N GLU A 673 -8.91 32.02 9.53
CA GLU A 673 -7.72 31.18 9.59
C GLU A 673 -6.53 31.91 8.98
N ILE A 674 -5.48 32.15 9.75
CA ILE A 674 -4.19 32.63 9.23
C ILE A 674 -3.05 31.69 9.61
N PRO A 675 -2.01 31.53 8.77
CA PRO A 675 -0.83 30.75 9.11
C PRO A 675 0.01 31.46 10.19
N ALA A 676 0.75 30.67 10.96
CA ALA A 676 1.63 31.16 12.01
C ALA A 676 2.89 30.29 12.17
N GLU A 677 3.95 30.85 12.74
CA GLU A 677 5.27 30.21 12.86
C GLU A 677 5.71 30.11 14.33
N VAL A 678 6.32 28.98 14.71
CA VAL A 678 6.87 28.79 16.06
C VAL A 678 8.16 29.59 16.21
N VAL A 679 8.14 30.65 17.01
CA VAL A 679 9.32 31.49 17.29
C VAL A 679 10.07 31.07 18.55
N PHE A 680 9.42 30.37 19.48
CA PHE A 680 10.08 29.87 20.68
C PHE A 680 9.37 28.63 21.26
N LEU A 681 10.15 27.68 21.77
CA LEU A 681 9.70 26.54 22.56
C LEU A 681 10.51 26.48 23.85
N HIS A 682 9.85 26.50 25.01
CA HIS A 682 10.58 26.42 26.27
C HIS A 682 11.07 24.98 26.51
N PRO A 683 12.37 24.76 26.80
CA PRO A 683 12.92 23.40 26.89
C PRO A 683 12.33 22.58 28.04
N VAL A 684 12.02 23.21 29.18
CA VAL A 684 11.61 22.53 30.43
C VAL A 684 10.29 23.01 31.03
N HIS A 685 9.55 23.89 30.34
CA HIS A 685 8.26 24.41 30.82
C HIS A 685 7.22 24.27 29.72
N ASN A 686 5.96 24.11 30.12
CA ASN A 686 4.87 23.82 29.19
C ASN A 686 4.35 25.08 28.47
N PHE A 687 5.22 25.82 27.78
CA PHE A 687 4.81 26.89 26.87
C PHE A 687 5.69 27.03 25.62
N ALA A 688 5.05 27.48 24.55
CA ALA A 688 5.64 27.92 23.29
C ALA A 688 5.12 29.33 22.95
N LEU A 689 5.87 30.06 22.14
CA LEU A 689 5.45 31.33 21.54
C LEU A 689 5.38 31.16 20.03
N VAL A 690 4.25 31.60 19.47
CA VAL A 690 3.93 31.48 18.05
C VAL A 690 3.63 32.87 17.49
N ALA A 691 4.25 33.22 16.37
CA ALA A 691 4.11 34.50 15.71
C ALA A 691 3.17 34.41 14.51
N TYR A 692 2.39 35.46 14.29
CA TYR A 692 1.54 35.60 13.11
C TYR A 692 1.69 37.00 12.50
N ASP A 693 1.40 37.11 11.21
CA ASP A 693 1.32 38.37 10.48
C ASP A 693 -0.07 39.01 10.68
N PRO A 694 -0.18 40.16 11.37
CA PRO A 694 -1.45 40.83 11.61
C PRO A 694 -2.10 41.37 10.33
N SER A 695 -1.33 41.60 9.25
CA SER A 695 -1.88 42.09 7.99
C SER A 695 -2.82 41.09 7.31
N ALA A 696 -2.61 39.78 7.57
CA ALA A 696 -3.46 38.70 7.07
C ALA A 696 -4.89 38.71 7.69
N LEU A 697 -5.10 39.41 8.80
CA LEU A 697 -6.42 39.56 9.44
C LEU A 697 -7.33 40.55 8.70
N GLY A 698 -6.77 41.42 7.85
CA GLY A 698 -7.51 42.50 7.17
C GLY A 698 -8.28 43.38 8.15
N ALA A 699 -9.60 43.51 7.96
CA ALA A 699 -10.47 44.28 8.84
C ALA A 699 -10.50 43.75 10.30
N GLY A 700 -10.24 42.46 10.50
CA GLY A 700 -10.24 41.79 11.81
C GLY A 700 -9.16 42.28 12.77
N ALA A 701 -8.08 42.89 12.29
CA ALA A 701 -7.02 43.44 13.14
C ALA A 701 -7.55 44.49 14.13
N SER A 702 -8.63 45.21 13.78
CA SER A 702 -9.22 46.24 14.63
C SER A 702 -9.96 45.73 15.88
N VAL A 703 -10.38 44.47 15.91
CA VAL A 703 -11.13 43.87 17.03
C VAL A 703 -10.28 42.97 17.92
N ILE A 704 -9.09 42.56 17.45
CA ILE A 704 -8.15 41.70 18.16
C ILE A 704 -7.28 42.53 19.14
N ARG A 705 -6.98 41.96 20.31
CA ARG A 705 -6.21 42.65 21.37
C ARG A 705 -5.31 41.67 22.12
N ALA A 706 -4.14 42.13 22.54
CA ALA A 706 -3.30 41.37 23.46
C ALA A 706 -3.88 41.38 24.89
N ALA A 707 -3.83 40.23 25.56
CA ALA A 707 -4.15 40.11 26.97
C ALA A 707 -3.14 40.87 27.83
N LYS A 708 -3.64 41.59 28.84
CA LYS A 708 -2.79 42.33 29.77
C LYS A 708 -2.23 41.39 30.85
N LEU A 709 -1.02 40.88 30.64
CA LEU A 709 -0.29 40.11 31.64
C LEU A 709 0.00 40.98 32.88
N LEU A 710 -0.38 40.51 34.06
CA LEU A 710 -0.15 41.19 35.33
C LEU A 710 1.11 40.64 36.01
N PRO A 711 2.15 41.46 36.26
CA PRO A 711 3.35 41.02 36.95
C PRO A 711 3.10 40.92 38.46
N GLY A 712 2.61 39.76 38.91
CA GLY A 712 2.36 39.47 40.31
C GLY A 712 2.55 38.00 40.65
N LEU A 713 3.31 37.72 41.71
CA LEU A 713 3.21 36.44 42.41
C LEU A 713 1.79 36.32 42.98
N PHE A 714 1.00 35.41 42.44
CA PHE A 714 -0.21 34.94 43.12
C PHE A 714 0.22 34.20 44.39
N HIS A 715 0.34 34.95 45.49
CA HIS A 715 0.41 34.37 46.83
C HIS A 715 -0.92 33.66 47.11
N PHE A 716 -0.97 32.36 46.82
CA PHE A 716 -2.04 31.48 47.27
C PHE A 716 -2.05 31.43 48.79
N SER A 717 -2.88 32.27 49.41
CA SER A 717 -3.34 32.11 50.78
C SER A 717 -4.68 31.36 50.77
N ALA A 718 -4.64 30.13 51.29
CA ALA A 718 -5.72 29.14 51.36
C ALA A 718 -6.04 28.36 50.06
N PRO A 719 -6.45 27.08 50.17
CA PRO A 719 -6.61 26.18 49.03
C PRO A 719 -8.00 26.31 48.40
N SER A 720 -8.04 26.70 47.13
CA SER A 720 -9.21 26.50 46.27
C SER A 720 -8.71 26.29 44.85
N ILE A 721 -8.78 25.03 44.41
CA ILE A 721 -8.34 24.61 43.07
C ILE A 721 -9.39 25.06 42.07
N TYR A 722 -9.08 26.11 41.31
CA TYR A 722 -9.66 26.35 39.98
C TYR A 722 -8.55 26.87 39.07
N PHE A 723 -8.23 26.10 38.04
CA PHE A 723 -7.39 26.53 36.92
C PHE A 723 -8.27 27.19 35.85
N LEU A 724 -7.72 28.23 35.22
CA LEU A 724 -8.04 28.71 33.88
C LEU A 724 -6.72 28.75 33.10
#